data_AF-A0A7K4IXL0-F1
#
_entry.id   AF-A0A7K4IXL0-F1
#
_cell.length_a   1.000
_cell.length_b   1.000
_cell.length_c   1.000
_cell.angle_alpha   90.00
_cell.angle_beta   90.00
_cell.angle_gamma   90.00
#
_symmetry.space_group_name_H-M   'P 1'
#
loop_
_entity.id
_entity.type
_entity.pdbx_description
1 polymer ?
#
loop_
_entity_poly.entity_id
_entity_poly.type
_entity_poly.pdbx_seq_one_letter_code
_entity_poly.pdbx_strand_id
1 'polypeptide(L)'
;MPSSLLWAVDIFGRVYTLSTVGQYWELCKDTQLEFKRVSAVKQCCWGIACDHQVYTYVFSGDVPIRYQEETYENQRWNPVGGFCEKLLPSDRWQWSDVSGLKHQQLDSFTLPSPHWEWESDWYVDENIGGEPTEKGGWTYAIDFPSTYTKDKKWNSCVRRRRWIRYRRYKSRDVWAKIVSHADPDQLPDPFNDISIGGWEITDEPLGRLSVWAVSLQGRVWYRENVCHHNPEGSTWSLITTPGEVVQISCGPYDLLWATLWEGQAIVREGIDRNNPQGVSWSIVESPSSENGIMHISVGVDVVWCVTKDRKVWFRRGVNSHNPCGTSWIEMVGEMMMVTVGLNNQVWGIGCDDRAIYFRQGVTPSELSGKTWKAIVSGRESDRSQTGSSTSLLSAGCFFTDDIQNQTNAIVQGDTDASSDTELPSIPRNVANPPPTAAAASSINDGTGRQTAAICANVTVDPLDSDQEEAAVASTRNEKANLEMDKSTNPHPSAELQWTNIDLKEAQKHPVLSVSTFAETSSLSSLGMFSVGAEEQYGADEHPLWAWVSGGGCLVDLHSPLKWFTVPSGLSSSVQSLSLSITPAQTAAWRKQIFQQLSERTKRELENFRHYEQAIEQSVWVKTGTLQWWRNWKPHKWMDVRVALEQFTGSDGMRDSILFVYYMYHEEKKYIHVFLNEVTIIVEVLNEAKHSFALYTPERTKQRWPIRLAAATEQEMHDWLSLLNMSCCESRRIQGPPSHHAIWSVTCKGDIFVSEPSPELEAGPHLMPCDQMFWRQVGGHLRLIECNNRGIVWGIGYDHTAWVYTGGYGGGFIQGLASSADNIYTQSDVKCVYIYENQRWNPVTGYSSRGLPTDRYMWSDASGLQECTKINTKPPSPQWSWVSDWYIDFNISGGTDREGWQYAADFPASYHGHKTMKDFVRRRRWARKCKIVTSGPWLEVPPVTLWDISIIPSSDADDEEAVALWAISDKGDVLCRLGVTQQNPA
;
A
#
# COMPACT_ATOMS: atom_id res chain seq x y z
N MET A 1 10.43 5.48 37.47
CA MET A 1 9.54 5.88 36.37
C MET A 1 8.67 4.70 35.99
N PRO A 2 7.40 4.89 35.59
CA PRO A 2 6.73 3.90 34.75
C PRO A 2 7.49 3.73 33.43
N SER A 3 7.40 2.55 32.80
CA SER A 3 7.95 2.31 31.47
C SER A 3 7.17 3.10 30.42
N SER A 4 7.88 3.63 29.43
CA SER A 4 7.28 4.27 28.25
C SER A 4 7.83 3.61 26.98
N LEU A 5 7.04 3.62 25.91
CA LEU A 5 7.32 2.84 24.70
C LEU A 5 7.66 3.75 23.52
N LEU A 6 8.80 3.50 22.89
CA LEU A 6 9.07 3.89 21.52
C LEU A 6 8.40 2.87 20.59
N TRP A 7 7.62 3.33 19.60
CA TRP A 7 6.96 2.45 18.63
C TRP A 7 7.68 2.51 17.29
N ALA A 8 7.81 1.36 16.62
CA ALA A 8 8.39 1.29 15.28
C ALA A 8 7.71 0.21 14.43
N VAL A 9 7.85 0.33 13.11
CA VAL A 9 7.32 -0.60 12.12
C VAL A 9 8.46 -0.99 11.18
N ASP A 10 8.69 -2.29 10.99
CA ASP A 10 9.70 -2.77 10.05
C ASP A 10 9.21 -2.75 8.59
N ILE A 11 10.11 -3.04 7.64
CA ILE A 11 9.76 -3.02 6.19
C ILE A 11 8.69 -4.05 5.78
N PHE A 12 8.33 -4.99 6.65
CA PHE A 12 7.27 -5.99 6.46
C PHE A 12 5.97 -5.61 7.19
N GLY A 13 5.85 -4.35 7.63
CA GLY A 13 4.67 -3.85 8.35
C GLY A 13 4.51 -4.36 9.78
N ARG A 14 5.47 -5.13 10.31
CA ARG A 14 5.37 -5.69 11.68
C ARG A 14 5.66 -4.61 12.70
N VAL A 15 4.78 -4.48 13.69
CA VAL A 15 4.86 -3.43 14.72
C VAL A 15 5.62 -3.91 15.94
N TYR A 16 6.66 -3.17 16.33
CA TYR A 16 7.48 -3.44 17.50
C TYR A 16 7.43 -2.27 18.50
N THR A 17 7.62 -2.59 19.77
CA THR A 17 7.81 -1.62 20.85
C THR A 17 9.18 -1.78 21.50
N LEU A 18 9.79 -0.66 21.89
CA LEU A 18 11.03 -0.63 22.68
C LEU A 18 10.79 0.18 23.94
N SER A 19 10.84 -0.51 25.08
CA SER A 19 10.65 0.09 26.40
C SER A 19 11.87 0.94 26.80
N THR A 20 11.65 2.10 27.43
CA THR A 20 12.72 2.96 27.98
C THR A 20 13.55 2.29 29.08
N VAL A 21 13.05 1.21 29.69
CA VAL A 21 13.80 0.36 30.65
C VAL A 21 14.27 -0.97 30.05
N GLY A 22 13.82 -1.30 28.83
CA GLY A 22 14.12 -2.53 28.10
C GLY A 22 15.47 -2.52 27.38
N GLN A 23 15.77 -3.64 26.70
CA GLN A 23 17.00 -3.86 25.93
C GLN A 23 16.77 -4.46 24.54
N TYR A 24 15.52 -4.80 24.22
CA TYR A 24 15.13 -5.54 23.02
C TYR A 24 13.84 -4.94 22.45
N TRP A 25 13.63 -5.11 21.16
CA TRP A 25 12.35 -4.85 20.50
C TRP A 25 11.40 -6.02 20.78
N GLU A 26 10.28 -5.71 21.42
CA GLU A 26 9.17 -6.62 21.68
C GLU A 26 8.21 -6.55 20.47
N LEU A 27 7.85 -7.70 19.89
CA LEU A 27 6.87 -7.75 18.80
C LEU A 27 5.45 -7.62 19.37
N CYS A 28 4.63 -6.75 18.76
CA CYS A 28 3.21 -6.67 19.11
C CYS A 28 2.51 -8.00 18.80
N LYS A 29 1.76 -8.57 19.76
CA LYS A 29 1.34 -9.98 19.78
C LYS A 29 0.23 -10.36 18.78
N ASP A 30 -0.12 -9.47 17.87
CA ASP A 30 -1.25 -9.59 16.94
C ASP A 30 -0.71 -9.96 15.55
N THR A 31 -0.70 -11.25 15.23
CA THR A 31 0.19 -11.82 14.20
C THR A 31 -0.32 -11.78 12.76
N GLN A 32 -1.44 -11.10 12.50
CA GLN A 32 -2.09 -11.04 11.17
C GLN A 32 -2.34 -9.61 10.64
N LEU A 33 -1.89 -8.56 11.35
CA LEU A 33 -2.10 -7.17 10.95
C LEU A 33 -0.76 -6.46 10.64
N GLU A 34 -0.54 -6.20 9.35
CA GLU A 34 0.56 -5.38 8.87
C GLU A 34 0.19 -3.89 8.87
N PHE A 35 1.13 -3.03 9.28
CA PHE A 35 0.93 -1.59 9.39
C PHE A 35 1.78 -0.80 8.41
N LYS A 36 1.20 0.26 7.84
CA LYS A 36 1.90 1.24 6.99
C LYS A 36 2.52 2.36 7.83
N ARG A 37 1.80 2.84 8.85
CA ARG A 37 2.24 3.90 9.79
C ARG A 37 1.58 3.72 11.15
N VAL A 38 2.25 4.19 12.20
CA VAL A 38 1.71 4.26 13.58
C VAL A 38 2.04 5.60 14.23
N SER A 39 1.13 6.10 15.07
CA SER A 39 1.28 7.32 15.85
C SER A 39 0.88 7.02 17.30
N ALA A 40 1.81 7.21 18.23
CA ALA A 40 1.66 6.77 19.62
C ALA A 40 1.66 7.93 20.62
N VAL A 41 0.85 7.80 21.67
CA VAL A 41 0.88 8.63 22.88
C VAL A 41 1.01 7.75 24.13
N LYS A 42 1.12 8.35 25.33
CA LYS A 42 1.26 7.61 26.61
C LYS A 42 0.11 6.63 26.91
N GLN A 43 -1.05 6.78 26.25
CA GLN A 43 -2.32 6.11 26.60
C GLN A 43 -2.82 5.12 25.53
N CYS A 44 -2.43 5.31 24.27
CA CYS A 44 -2.80 4.44 23.15
C CYS A 44 -1.88 4.68 21.95
N CYS A 45 -1.94 3.77 20.98
CA CYS A 45 -1.34 3.93 19.66
C CYS A 45 -2.44 3.86 18.59
N TRP A 46 -2.34 4.68 17.55
CA TRP A 46 -3.24 4.66 16.39
C TRP A 46 -2.44 4.34 15.14
N GLY A 47 -2.95 3.48 14.27
CA GLY A 47 -2.25 3.03 13.07
C GLY A 47 -3.13 2.95 11.84
N ILE A 48 -2.50 3.08 10.67
CA ILE A 48 -3.10 2.74 9.37
C ILE A 48 -2.50 1.39 8.96
N ALA A 49 -3.35 0.39 8.79
CA ALA A 49 -2.96 -0.95 8.37
C ALA A 49 -2.76 -1.03 6.84
N CYS A 50 -2.21 -2.15 6.35
CA CYS A 50 -2.03 -2.39 4.92
C CYS A 50 -3.36 -2.36 4.14
N ASP A 51 -4.49 -2.66 4.76
CA ASP A 51 -5.85 -2.52 4.19
C ASP A 51 -6.38 -1.08 4.11
N HIS A 52 -5.56 -0.08 4.45
CA HIS A 52 -5.89 1.35 4.55
C HIS A 52 -6.93 1.72 5.63
N GLN A 53 -7.29 0.79 6.52
CA GLN A 53 -8.22 1.05 7.61
C GLN A 53 -7.46 1.53 8.86
N VAL A 54 -8.18 2.26 9.73
CA VAL A 54 -7.63 2.83 10.96
C VAL A 54 -7.89 1.89 12.12
N TYR A 55 -6.85 1.63 12.91
CA TYR A 55 -6.91 0.82 14.12
C TYR A 55 -6.38 1.60 15.32
N THR A 56 -6.90 1.31 16.51
CA THR A 56 -6.40 1.83 17.79
C THR A 56 -5.97 0.68 18.71
N TYR A 57 -4.87 0.86 19.42
CA TYR A 57 -4.34 -0.05 20.42
C TYR A 57 -4.37 0.68 21.76
N VAL A 58 -5.29 0.27 22.64
CA VAL A 58 -5.48 0.89 23.97
C VAL A 58 -4.74 0.06 25.01
N PHE A 59 -3.81 0.67 25.76
CA PHE A 59 -3.08 -0.05 26.80
C PHE A 59 -4.02 -0.57 27.89
N SER A 60 -3.71 -1.74 28.45
CA SER A 60 -4.36 -2.17 29.69
C SER A 60 -3.96 -1.31 30.90
N GLY A 61 -4.82 -1.36 31.92
CA GLY A 61 -4.66 -0.64 33.18
C GLY A 61 -5.72 -1.13 34.17
N ASP A 62 -5.45 -0.95 35.46
CA ASP A 62 -6.22 -1.57 36.56
C ASP A 62 -7.70 -1.17 36.59
N VAL A 63 -8.03 0.02 36.08
CA VAL A 63 -9.39 0.55 36.05
C VAL A 63 -10.09 0.13 34.74
N PRO A 64 -11.30 -0.46 34.79
CA PRO A 64 -12.06 -0.74 33.59
C PRO A 64 -12.58 0.56 32.94
N ILE A 65 -12.23 0.78 31.67
CA ILE A 65 -12.89 1.77 30.81
C ILE A 65 -14.36 1.40 30.70
N ARG A 66 -15.22 2.27 31.25
CA ARG A 66 -16.68 2.18 31.24
C ARG A 66 -17.25 3.48 30.66
N TYR A 67 -18.37 3.36 29.97
CA TYR A 67 -19.19 4.49 29.55
C TYR A 67 -20.61 4.33 30.11
N GLN A 68 -21.19 5.43 30.61
CA GLN A 68 -22.54 5.45 31.16
C GLN A 68 -23.54 5.88 30.09
N GLU A 69 -24.51 5.02 29.80
CA GLU A 69 -25.71 5.39 29.07
C GLU A 69 -26.82 5.79 30.05
N GLU A 70 -27.63 6.78 29.68
CA GLU A 70 -28.81 7.18 30.46
C GLU A 70 -30.00 7.55 29.57
N THR A 71 -31.21 7.33 30.10
CA THR A 71 -32.47 7.81 29.54
C THR A 71 -33.46 8.13 30.66
N TYR A 72 -34.46 8.97 30.39
CA TYR A 72 -35.46 9.41 31.34
C TYR A 72 -36.85 8.92 30.92
N GLU A 73 -37.52 8.19 31.80
CA GLU A 73 -38.92 7.82 31.61
C GLU A 73 -39.81 8.92 32.19
N ASN A 74 -40.70 9.47 31.37
CA ASN A 74 -41.55 10.63 31.66
C ASN A 74 -43.03 10.23 31.74
N GLN A 75 -43.75 10.71 32.76
CA GLN A 75 -45.18 10.44 32.96
C GLN A 75 -45.94 11.68 33.43
N ARG A 76 -47.17 11.88 32.93
CA ARG A 76 -48.06 13.00 33.29
C ARG A 76 -49.16 12.56 34.23
N TRP A 77 -49.46 13.38 35.23
CA TRP A 77 -50.60 13.19 36.13
C TRP A 77 -51.93 13.53 35.44
N ASN A 78 -52.94 12.69 35.61
CA ASN A 78 -54.31 12.93 35.22
C ASN A 78 -55.28 12.71 36.42
N PRO A 79 -56.48 13.34 36.41
CA PRO A 79 -57.43 13.25 37.54
C PRO A 79 -58.13 11.88 37.74
N VAL A 80 -58.04 10.96 36.78
CA VAL A 80 -58.85 9.73 36.73
C VAL A 80 -58.06 8.48 37.15
N GLY A 81 -56.75 8.49 36.95
CA GLY A 81 -55.85 7.36 37.25
C GLY A 81 -54.46 7.75 37.74
N GLY A 82 -54.19 9.04 38.01
CA GLY A 82 -52.88 9.50 38.50
C GLY A 82 -51.82 9.62 37.40
N PHE A 83 -50.57 9.30 37.70
CA PHE A 83 -49.48 9.39 36.73
C PHE A 83 -49.59 8.28 35.68
N CYS A 84 -49.48 8.66 34.40
CA CYS A 84 -49.66 7.76 33.28
C CYS A 84 -48.73 8.13 32.09
N GLU A 85 -48.64 7.19 31.16
CA GLU A 85 -47.83 7.27 29.93
C GLU A 85 -48.50 8.10 28.82
N LYS A 86 -49.79 8.49 28.98
CA LYS A 86 -50.52 9.29 28.01
C LYS A 86 -50.16 10.77 28.15
N LEU A 87 -49.09 11.15 27.47
CA LEU A 87 -48.60 12.53 27.39
C LEU A 87 -49.41 13.35 26.35
N LEU A 88 -49.37 14.68 26.49
CA LEU A 88 -50.02 15.62 25.57
C LEU A 88 -49.15 15.86 24.31
N PRO A 89 -49.71 16.31 23.17
CA PRO A 89 -48.92 16.61 21.98
C PRO A 89 -47.86 17.72 22.13
N SER A 90 -47.89 18.47 23.23
CA SER A 90 -46.93 19.52 23.61
C SER A 90 -45.90 19.07 24.66
N ASP A 91 -45.94 17.80 25.08
CA ASP A 91 -45.05 17.26 26.12
C ASP A 91 -43.74 16.71 25.54
N ARG A 92 -42.82 16.38 26.45
CA ARG A 92 -41.64 15.55 26.14
C ARG A 92 -42.07 14.14 25.72
N TRP A 93 -41.17 13.41 25.08
CA TRP A 93 -41.38 11.98 24.81
C TRP A 93 -41.49 11.14 26.10
N GLN A 94 -42.22 10.03 26.07
CA GLN A 94 -42.32 9.07 27.19
C GLN A 94 -40.94 8.56 27.62
N TRP A 95 -40.02 8.39 26.67
CA TRP A 95 -38.63 8.04 26.89
C TRP A 95 -37.74 9.10 26.26
N SER A 96 -36.94 9.82 27.03
CA SER A 96 -36.19 10.97 26.51
C SER A 96 -34.78 11.11 27.04
N ASP A 97 -34.00 11.90 26.32
CA ASP A 97 -32.80 12.53 26.86
C ASP A 97 -33.13 13.48 28.04
N VAL A 98 -32.11 14.00 28.72
CA VAL A 98 -32.27 14.92 29.86
C VAL A 98 -33.01 16.23 29.50
N SER A 99 -32.85 16.73 28.27
CA SER A 99 -33.56 17.92 27.75
C SER A 99 -35.02 17.65 27.39
N GLY A 100 -35.37 16.39 27.08
CA GLY A 100 -36.74 15.99 26.74
C GLY A 100 -37.08 16.05 25.25
N LEU A 101 -36.15 16.50 24.42
CA LEU A 101 -36.38 16.80 23.01
C LEU A 101 -36.14 15.59 22.10
N LYS A 102 -35.24 14.68 22.50
CA LYS A 102 -34.90 13.46 21.73
C LYS A 102 -35.59 12.24 22.32
N HIS A 103 -36.28 11.46 21.50
CA HIS A 103 -36.85 10.16 21.88
C HIS A 103 -35.72 9.14 22.08
N GLN A 104 -35.69 8.45 23.23
CA GLN A 104 -34.63 7.49 23.60
C GLN A 104 -35.18 6.30 24.39
N GLN A 105 -35.90 5.40 23.72
CA GLN A 105 -36.40 4.15 24.31
C GLN A 105 -35.24 3.24 24.73
N LEU A 106 -35.42 2.41 25.78
CA LEU A 106 -34.38 1.52 26.32
C LEU A 106 -33.73 0.62 25.25
N ASP A 107 -34.54 0.13 24.30
CA ASP A 107 -34.12 -0.76 23.22
C ASP A 107 -33.46 -0.04 22.03
N SER A 108 -33.49 1.30 22.00
CA SER A 108 -32.85 2.10 20.94
C SER A 108 -31.34 2.32 21.13
N PHE A 109 -30.79 1.89 22.27
CA PHE A 109 -29.37 2.02 22.59
C PHE A 109 -28.58 0.81 22.07
N THR A 110 -27.80 1.03 21.01
CA THR A 110 -26.85 0.06 20.48
C THR A 110 -25.43 0.29 21.04
N LEU A 111 -24.59 -0.76 21.01
CA LEU A 111 -23.17 -0.61 21.27
C LEU A 111 -22.50 0.08 20.06
N PRO A 112 -21.53 0.99 20.24
CA PRO A 112 -20.92 1.70 19.10
C PRO A 112 -20.21 0.74 18.15
N SER A 113 -19.30 -0.08 18.69
CA SER A 113 -18.46 -0.98 17.91
C SER A 113 -18.42 -2.39 18.55
N PRO A 114 -17.94 -3.42 17.83
CA PRO A 114 -17.75 -4.76 18.39
C PRO A 114 -16.79 -4.83 19.58
N HIS A 115 -16.03 -3.76 19.85
CA HIS A 115 -15.04 -3.63 20.94
C HIS A 115 -15.67 -3.22 22.29
N TRP A 116 -16.97 -2.93 22.30
CA TRP A 116 -17.77 -2.73 23.50
C TRP A 116 -18.60 -3.97 23.87
N GLU A 117 -19.14 -3.96 25.08
CA GLU A 117 -20.12 -4.93 25.60
C GLU A 117 -20.96 -4.27 26.70
N TRP A 118 -22.17 -4.77 26.96
CA TRP A 118 -22.97 -4.33 28.10
C TRP A 118 -22.47 -5.02 29.38
N GLU A 119 -22.26 -4.26 30.44
CA GLU A 119 -21.79 -4.77 31.74
C GLU A 119 -22.94 -5.15 32.69
N SER A 120 -24.09 -4.50 32.52
CA SER A 120 -25.33 -4.79 33.21
C SER A 120 -26.53 -4.57 32.29
N ASP A 121 -27.71 -4.99 32.70
CA ASP A 121 -28.95 -4.45 32.16
C ASP A 121 -29.28 -3.07 32.74
N TRP A 122 -30.31 -2.44 32.17
CA TRP A 122 -30.84 -1.16 32.62
C TRP A 122 -31.36 -1.26 34.05
N TYR A 123 -30.90 -0.37 34.92
CA TYR A 123 -31.41 -0.20 36.28
C TYR A 123 -31.86 1.25 36.52
N VAL A 124 -32.68 1.47 37.53
CA VAL A 124 -33.17 2.81 37.90
C VAL A 124 -32.19 3.47 38.86
N ASP A 125 -31.82 4.73 38.59
CA ASP A 125 -31.11 5.56 39.57
C ASP A 125 -32.08 6.03 40.65
N GLU A 126 -31.97 5.46 41.85
CA GLU A 126 -32.76 5.85 43.01
C GLU A 126 -32.17 7.08 43.77
N ASN A 127 -31.34 7.90 43.11
CA ASN A 127 -30.75 9.10 43.70
C ASN A 127 -31.05 10.36 42.88
N ILE A 128 -31.14 11.50 43.56
CA ILE A 128 -31.15 12.84 42.94
C ILE A 128 -30.19 13.76 43.71
N GLY A 129 -29.12 14.20 43.05
CA GLY A 129 -28.13 15.12 43.63
C GLY A 129 -27.38 14.58 44.86
N GLY A 130 -27.38 13.27 45.08
CA GLY A 130 -26.82 12.61 46.27
C GLY A 130 -27.82 12.32 47.39
N GLU A 131 -29.08 12.75 47.27
CA GLU A 131 -30.17 12.30 48.15
C GLU A 131 -30.91 11.09 47.57
N PRO A 132 -31.24 10.06 48.36
CA PRO A 132 -32.06 8.95 47.89
C PRO A 132 -33.52 9.37 47.66
N THR A 133 -34.15 8.81 46.63
CA THR A 133 -35.54 9.07 46.21
C THR A 133 -36.53 8.07 46.84
N GLU A 134 -37.82 8.25 46.53
CA GLU A 134 -38.83 7.21 46.76
C GLU A 134 -38.54 5.97 45.90
N LYS A 135 -39.02 4.78 46.35
CA LYS A 135 -38.83 3.50 45.65
C LYS A 135 -39.23 3.58 44.17
N GLY A 136 -38.31 3.17 43.29
CA GLY A 136 -38.47 3.20 41.85
C GLY A 136 -38.01 4.50 41.18
N GLY A 137 -37.20 5.33 41.85
CA GLY A 137 -36.44 6.44 41.25
C GLY A 137 -37.27 7.65 40.80
N TRP A 138 -38.50 7.80 41.29
CA TRP A 138 -39.39 8.86 40.82
C TRP A 138 -39.03 10.24 41.40
N THR A 139 -39.01 11.23 40.51
CA THR A 139 -38.80 12.65 40.81
C THR A 139 -39.93 13.46 40.19
N TYR A 140 -40.35 14.55 40.82
CA TYR A 140 -41.63 15.22 40.55
C TYR A 140 -41.47 16.72 40.24
N ALA A 141 -42.25 17.25 39.30
CA ALA A 141 -42.27 18.67 38.94
C ALA A 141 -43.71 19.14 38.61
N ILE A 142 -43.91 20.46 38.54
CA ILE A 142 -45.20 21.07 38.16
C ILE A 142 -45.45 20.95 36.64
N ASP A 143 -44.41 21.05 35.83
CA ASP A 143 -44.41 20.80 34.39
C ASP A 143 -43.06 20.24 33.94
N PHE A 144 -42.94 19.87 32.66
CA PHE A 144 -41.74 19.23 32.14
C PHE A 144 -40.46 20.09 32.13
N PRO A 145 -40.51 21.41 31.88
CA PRO A 145 -39.36 22.31 32.01
C PRO A 145 -38.91 22.62 33.45
N SER A 146 -39.80 22.52 34.44
CA SER A 146 -39.49 22.89 35.83
C SER A 146 -38.46 21.99 36.53
N THR A 147 -37.81 22.53 37.57
CA THR A 147 -36.93 21.78 38.48
C THR A 147 -37.69 20.66 39.19
N TYR A 148 -37.10 19.46 39.20
CA TYR A 148 -37.67 18.27 39.83
C TYR A 148 -37.23 18.15 41.29
N THR A 149 -38.12 17.65 42.16
CA THR A 149 -37.82 17.31 43.56
C THR A 149 -38.13 15.84 43.86
N LYS A 150 -37.43 15.23 44.84
CA LYS A 150 -37.67 13.84 45.24
C LYS A 150 -39.10 13.62 45.77
N ASP A 151 -39.61 14.56 46.56
CA ASP A 151 -40.92 14.44 47.21
C ASP A 151 -42.03 14.91 46.27
N LYS A 152 -43.12 14.14 46.21
CA LYS A 152 -44.33 14.53 45.47
C LYS A 152 -45.07 15.67 46.18
N LYS A 153 -45.28 16.78 45.48
CA LYS A 153 -46.04 17.94 45.97
C LYS A 153 -47.48 17.91 45.47
N TRP A 154 -48.35 18.68 46.11
CA TRP A 154 -49.78 18.77 45.74
C TRP A 154 -49.99 19.29 44.30
N ASN A 155 -49.03 20.07 43.79
CA ASN A 155 -49.00 20.63 42.44
C ASN A 155 -48.05 19.87 41.47
N SER A 156 -47.61 18.66 41.81
CA SER A 156 -46.75 17.85 40.93
C SER A 156 -47.54 17.19 39.80
N CYS A 157 -47.69 17.88 38.67
CA CYS A 157 -48.44 17.39 37.50
C CYS A 157 -47.61 16.51 36.54
N VAL A 158 -46.29 16.42 36.71
CA VAL A 158 -45.42 15.47 35.97
C VAL A 158 -44.45 14.75 36.91
N ARG A 159 -43.96 13.59 36.47
CA ARG A 159 -42.85 12.87 37.11
C ARG A 159 -41.91 12.29 36.06
N ARG A 160 -40.64 12.10 36.45
CA ARG A 160 -39.66 11.33 35.67
C ARG A 160 -38.78 10.46 36.57
N ARG A 161 -38.22 9.38 36.01
CA ARG A 161 -37.14 8.59 36.63
C ARG A 161 -35.99 8.40 35.65
N ARG A 162 -34.76 8.38 36.16
CA ARG A 162 -33.52 8.18 35.37
C ARG A 162 -33.20 6.68 35.35
N TRP A 163 -32.98 6.16 34.16
CA TRP A 163 -32.48 4.80 33.92
C TRP A 163 -31.01 4.90 33.51
N ILE A 164 -30.18 3.99 34.01
CA ILE A 164 -28.73 3.93 33.75
C ILE A 164 -28.35 2.51 33.30
N ARG A 165 -27.39 2.42 32.36
CA ARG A 165 -26.72 1.18 31.96
C ARG A 165 -25.24 1.48 31.69
N TYR A 166 -24.35 0.55 32.02
CA TYR A 166 -22.93 0.67 31.69
C TYR A 166 -22.55 -0.22 30.51
N ARG A 167 -21.75 0.32 29.59
CA ARG A 167 -20.98 -0.46 28.62
C ARG A 167 -19.49 -0.44 28.97
N ARG A 168 -18.81 -1.57 28.79
CA ARG A 168 -17.39 -1.78 29.09
C ARG A 168 -16.59 -1.88 27.80
N TYR A 169 -15.41 -1.28 27.76
CA TYR A 169 -14.47 -1.44 26.64
C TYR A 169 -13.55 -2.63 26.89
N LYS A 170 -13.55 -3.60 25.95
CA LYS A 170 -12.89 -4.91 26.14
C LYS A 170 -11.62 -5.11 25.31
N SER A 171 -11.47 -4.42 24.18
CA SER A 171 -10.31 -4.56 23.29
C SER A 171 -9.12 -3.73 23.78
N ARG A 172 -8.41 -4.23 24.79
CA ARG A 172 -7.16 -3.63 25.33
C ARG A 172 -6.00 -4.57 25.10
N ASP A 173 -4.82 -4.00 24.89
CA ASP A 173 -3.60 -4.68 24.42
C ASP A 173 -3.79 -5.53 23.14
N VAL A 174 -4.74 -5.11 22.29
CA VAL A 174 -5.10 -5.71 20.99
C VAL A 174 -5.51 -4.57 20.04
N TRP A 175 -5.32 -4.74 18.72
CA TRP A 175 -5.74 -3.72 17.74
C TRP A 175 -7.26 -3.74 17.49
N ALA A 176 -7.94 -2.66 17.87
CA ALA A 176 -9.36 -2.44 17.61
C ALA A 176 -9.56 -1.65 16.30
N LYS A 177 -10.35 -2.19 15.37
CA LYS A 177 -10.66 -1.54 14.08
C LYS A 177 -11.68 -0.43 14.28
N ILE A 178 -11.36 0.79 13.86
CA ILE A 178 -12.26 1.94 13.98
C ILE A 178 -13.34 1.84 12.92
N VAL A 179 -14.55 1.49 13.34
CA VAL A 179 -15.73 1.44 12.45
C VAL A 179 -16.19 2.87 12.13
N SER A 180 -16.41 3.15 10.85
CA SER A 180 -17.06 4.39 10.41
C SER A 180 -18.57 4.18 10.33
N HIS A 181 -19.31 4.91 11.16
CA HIS A 181 -20.78 4.91 11.18
C HIS A 181 -21.39 6.06 10.36
N ALA A 182 -20.59 6.67 9.49
CA ALA A 182 -21.04 7.73 8.60
C ALA A 182 -21.86 7.16 7.43
N ASP A 183 -22.71 8.02 6.86
CA ASP A 183 -23.46 7.76 5.62
C ASP A 183 -22.50 7.31 4.50
N PRO A 184 -22.82 6.30 3.66
CA PRO A 184 -21.92 5.82 2.62
C PRO A 184 -21.42 6.92 1.68
N ASP A 185 -22.28 7.91 1.38
CA ASP A 185 -21.98 9.08 0.56
C ASP A 185 -21.03 10.11 1.23
N GLN A 186 -20.68 9.90 2.51
CA GLN A 186 -19.82 10.78 3.32
C GLN A 186 -18.62 10.05 3.96
N LEU A 187 -18.35 8.80 3.57
CA LEU A 187 -17.19 8.07 4.06
C LEU A 187 -15.88 8.79 3.63
N PRO A 188 -14.91 8.98 4.54
CA PRO A 188 -13.61 9.53 4.17
C PRO A 188 -12.89 8.58 3.21
N ASP A 189 -12.26 9.13 2.18
CA ASP A 189 -11.44 8.35 1.26
C ASP A 189 -10.28 7.68 2.04
N PRO A 190 -9.76 6.50 1.61
CA PRO A 190 -8.86 5.71 2.44
C PRO A 190 -7.65 6.51 2.92
N PHE A 191 -7.27 6.30 4.19
CA PHE A 191 -6.27 7.14 4.84
C PHE A 191 -4.84 6.79 4.38
N ASN A 192 -4.01 7.83 4.27
CA ASN A 192 -2.60 7.79 3.90
C ASN A 192 -1.69 8.13 5.09
N ASP A 193 -2.15 9.00 5.99
CA ASP A 193 -1.40 9.43 7.17
C ASP A 193 -2.31 9.66 8.38
N ILE A 194 -1.75 9.48 9.58
CA ILE A 194 -2.45 9.68 10.86
C ILE A 194 -1.49 10.19 11.93
N SER A 195 -1.96 11.16 12.72
CA SER A 195 -1.24 11.67 13.88
C SER A 195 -2.19 11.88 15.06
N ILE A 196 -1.77 11.43 16.24
CA ILE A 196 -2.44 11.67 17.51
C ILE A 196 -1.63 12.63 18.39
N GLY A 197 -2.30 13.62 18.96
CA GLY A 197 -1.69 14.66 19.79
C GLY A 197 -2.68 15.32 20.76
N GLY A 198 -2.37 16.54 21.19
CA GLY A 198 -3.24 17.42 21.97
C GLY A 198 -3.55 16.99 23.41
N TRP A 199 -2.84 16.00 23.95
CA TRP A 199 -3.13 15.42 25.27
C TRP A 199 -2.78 16.33 26.45
N GLU A 200 -2.08 17.45 26.22
CA GLU A 200 -1.70 18.46 27.23
C GLU A 200 -2.43 19.81 27.01
N ILE A 201 -3.45 19.86 26.14
CA ILE A 201 -4.33 21.04 25.91
C ILE A 201 -5.37 21.22 27.04
N THR A 202 -5.75 20.14 27.74
CA THR A 202 -7.01 20.09 28.52
C THR A 202 -6.81 19.93 30.04
N ASP A 203 -6.74 21.05 30.76
CA ASP A 203 -6.97 21.13 32.21
C ASP A 203 -8.47 20.91 32.54
N GLU A 204 -8.89 19.66 32.45
CA GLU A 204 -10.26 19.11 32.60
C GLU A 204 -11.23 19.27 31.39
N PRO A 205 -12.09 18.27 31.12
CA PRO A 205 -12.02 16.90 31.62
C PRO A 205 -10.75 16.21 31.09
N LEU A 206 -10.06 15.49 31.96
CA LEU A 206 -8.72 14.95 31.67
C LEU A 206 -8.74 13.95 30.51
N GLY A 207 -7.76 14.06 29.61
CA GLY A 207 -7.50 13.05 28.58
C GLY A 207 -8.50 13.02 27.43
N ARG A 208 -8.84 14.18 26.84
CA ARG A 208 -9.28 14.24 25.44
C ARG A 208 -8.03 14.20 24.55
N LEU A 209 -8.09 13.45 23.45
CA LEU A 209 -7.00 13.31 22.49
C LEU A 209 -7.42 13.90 21.14
N SER A 210 -6.48 14.50 20.43
CA SER A 210 -6.68 15.08 19.10
C SER A 210 -6.09 14.16 18.05
N VAL A 211 -6.93 13.32 17.43
CA VAL A 211 -6.53 12.46 16.31
C VAL A 211 -6.88 13.15 15.00
N TRP A 212 -5.88 13.28 14.14
CA TRP A 212 -5.94 13.90 12.83
C TRP A 212 -5.48 12.91 11.77
N ALA A 213 -6.16 12.85 10.63
CA ALA A 213 -5.83 11.94 9.54
C ALA A 213 -5.92 12.62 8.17
N VAL A 214 -5.18 12.10 7.20
CA VAL A 214 -5.09 12.61 5.83
C VAL A 214 -5.51 11.52 4.85
N SER A 215 -6.49 11.77 4.00
CA SER A 215 -6.91 10.81 2.97
C SER A 215 -5.91 10.75 1.80
N LEU A 216 -5.98 9.70 0.97
CA LEU A 216 -5.18 9.58 -0.26
C LEU A 216 -5.39 10.75 -1.25
N GLN A 217 -6.46 11.53 -1.10
CA GLN A 217 -6.78 12.73 -1.89
C GLN A 217 -6.40 14.04 -1.15
N GLY A 218 -5.56 13.93 -0.13
CA GLY A 218 -5.01 15.07 0.63
C GLY A 218 -5.99 15.89 1.44
N ARG A 219 -7.19 15.35 1.72
CA ARG A 219 -8.20 15.95 2.62
C ARG A 219 -7.84 15.66 4.07
N VAL A 220 -7.93 16.66 4.95
CA VAL A 220 -7.66 16.52 6.39
C VAL A 220 -8.95 16.27 7.17
N TRP A 221 -8.91 15.30 8.08
CA TRP A 221 -10.04 14.89 8.92
C TRP A 221 -9.65 14.88 10.40
N TYR A 222 -10.58 15.29 11.26
CA TYR A 222 -10.45 15.26 12.72
C TYR A 222 -11.38 14.19 13.32
N ARG A 223 -10.89 13.41 14.30
CA ARG A 223 -11.72 12.45 15.04
C ARG A 223 -12.29 13.10 16.30
N GLU A 224 -13.61 13.12 16.40
CA GLU A 224 -14.30 13.76 17.51
C GLU A 224 -14.38 12.86 18.75
N ASN A 225 -14.31 13.46 19.93
CA ASN A 225 -14.58 12.83 21.23
C ASN A 225 -13.75 11.57 21.54
N VAL A 226 -12.50 11.52 21.06
CA VAL A 226 -11.51 10.54 21.53
C VAL A 226 -11.11 10.92 22.96
N CYS A 227 -11.40 10.07 23.94
CA CYS A 227 -11.00 10.29 25.33
C CYS A 227 -10.92 9.00 26.14
N HIS A 228 -10.47 9.05 27.40
CA HIS A 228 -10.40 7.88 28.29
C HIS A 228 -11.71 7.06 28.35
N HIS A 229 -12.87 7.72 28.38
CA HIS A 229 -14.19 7.06 28.42
C HIS A 229 -14.73 6.65 27.05
N ASN A 230 -14.04 7.01 25.97
CA ASN A 230 -14.41 6.70 24.59
C ASN A 230 -13.14 6.65 23.70
N PRO A 231 -12.31 5.61 23.82
CA PRO A 231 -10.98 5.57 23.21
C PRO A 231 -10.98 5.51 21.67
N GLU A 232 -12.12 5.21 21.05
CA GLU A 232 -12.30 5.10 19.60
C GLU A 232 -12.78 6.41 18.94
N GLY A 233 -13.11 7.43 19.74
CA GLY A 233 -13.83 8.61 19.26
C GLY A 233 -15.26 8.29 18.82
N SER A 234 -15.92 9.25 18.15
CA SER A 234 -17.30 9.10 17.66
C SER A 234 -17.34 9.17 16.14
N THR A 235 -16.93 10.31 15.60
CA THR A 235 -17.20 10.77 14.23
C THR A 235 -15.92 11.34 13.61
N TRP A 236 -15.84 11.30 12.28
CA TRP A 236 -14.82 12.04 11.53
C TRP A 236 -15.45 13.31 10.96
N SER A 237 -14.82 14.46 11.17
CA SER A 237 -15.21 15.74 10.56
C SER A 237 -14.14 16.27 9.62
N LEU A 238 -14.56 16.68 8.42
CA LEU A 238 -13.70 17.19 7.35
C LEU A 238 -13.26 18.64 7.67
N ILE A 239 -11.96 18.91 7.60
CA ILE A 239 -11.37 20.23 7.86
C ILE A 239 -10.75 20.78 6.58
N THR A 240 -11.35 21.85 6.04
CA THR A 240 -10.90 22.50 4.80
C THR A 240 -9.46 23.00 4.91
N THR A 241 -8.62 22.66 3.95
CA THR A 241 -7.22 23.08 3.80
C THR A 241 -7.04 24.04 2.60
N PRO A 242 -5.95 24.83 2.54
CA PRO A 242 -5.64 25.68 1.38
C PRO A 242 -5.12 24.91 0.16
N GLY A 243 -4.84 23.61 0.29
CA GLY A 243 -4.34 22.73 -0.76
C GLY A 243 -4.33 21.25 -0.29
N GLU A 244 -3.82 20.36 -1.13
CA GLU A 244 -3.74 18.92 -0.86
C GLU A 244 -2.59 18.61 0.12
N VAL A 245 -2.93 17.99 1.26
CA VAL A 245 -1.97 17.59 2.31
C VAL A 245 -1.43 16.19 2.04
N VAL A 246 -0.14 15.95 2.30
CA VAL A 246 0.50 14.63 2.16
C VAL A 246 0.71 13.93 3.50
N GLN A 247 0.99 14.71 4.54
CA GLN A 247 1.41 14.24 5.85
C GLN A 247 1.11 15.31 6.92
N ILE A 248 0.73 14.87 8.13
CA ILE A 248 0.28 15.72 9.24
C ILE A 248 0.96 15.30 10.56
N SER A 249 1.23 16.26 11.44
CA SER A 249 1.72 15.98 12.80
C SER A 249 1.11 16.94 13.81
N CYS A 250 0.51 16.34 14.85
CA CYS A 250 0.03 17.03 16.04
C CYS A 250 1.06 16.85 17.18
N GLY A 251 1.32 17.91 17.93
CA GLY A 251 2.18 17.88 19.11
C GLY A 251 1.43 17.48 20.41
N PRO A 252 2.10 17.48 21.57
CA PRO A 252 1.47 17.32 22.88
C PRO A 252 0.42 18.41 23.21
N TYR A 253 0.70 19.66 22.82
CA TYR A 253 -0.17 20.82 23.03
C TYR A 253 -0.99 21.13 21.77
N ASP A 254 -1.42 22.38 21.60
CA ASP A 254 -2.29 22.90 20.55
C ASP A 254 -1.65 23.02 19.16
N LEU A 255 -0.41 22.56 19.00
CA LEU A 255 0.34 22.64 17.75
C LEU A 255 -0.07 21.54 16.77
N LEU A 256 -0.47 21.94 15.56
CA LEU A 256 -0.75 21.05 14.43
C LEU A 256 -0.12 21.62 13.16
N TRP A 257 0.77 20.85 12.54
CA TRP A 257 1.42 21.18 11.28
C TRP A 257 1.10 20.12 10.23
N ALA A 258 1.01 20.52 8.97
CA ALA A 258 0.86 19.60 7.84
C ALA A 258 1.74 20.04 6.66
N THR A 259 2.10 19.08 5.80
CA THR A 259 2.90 19.30 4.59
C THR A 259 2.01 19.21 3.36
N LEU A 260 1.98 20.24 2.52
CA LEU A 260 1.29 20.24 1.22
C LEU A 260 2.08 19.46 0.15
N TRP A 261 1.40 18.99 -0.90
CA TRP A 261 2.00 18.25 -2.02
C TRP A 261 3.16 19.01 -2.71
N GLU A 262 3.01 20.33 -2.84
CA GLU A 262 4.03 21.26 -3.34
C GLU A 262 5.31 21.20 -2.49
N GLY A 263 5.16 20.92 -1.19
CA GLY A 263 6.23 20.88 -0.19
C GLY A 263 6.31 22.15 0.67
N GLN A 264 5.24 22.96 0.71
CA GLN A 264 5.07 24.02 1.71
C GLN A 264 4.53 23.43 3.01
N ALA A 265 4.82 24.07 4.15
CA ALA A 265 4.17 23.74 5.42
C ALA A 265 2.92 24.61 5.62
N ILE A 266 1.90 24.03 6.26
CA ILE A 266 0.75 24.75 6.81
C ILE A 266 0.59 24.45 8.30
N VAL A 267 0.06 25.42 9.03
CA VAL A 267 -0.08 25.39 10.49
C VAL A 267 -1.51 25.75 10.85
N ARG A 268 -2.15 24.96 11.72
CA ARG A 268 -3.49 25.27 12.23
C ARG A 268 -3.37 26.25 13.39
N GLU A 269 -4.20 27.29 13.38
CA GLU A 269 -4.22 28.34 14.41
C GLU A 269 -5.50 28.27 15.23
N GLY A 270 -5.47 28.80 16.45
CA GLY A 270 -6.66 28.91 17.31
C GLY A 270 -7.24 27.56 17.76
N ILE A 271 -6.40 26.52 17.83
CA ILE A 271 -6.71 25.29 18.56
C ILE A 271 -6.67 25.64 20.05
N ASP A 272 -7.74 25.37 20.79
CA ASP A 272 -7.76 25.50 22.24
C ASP A 272 -8.73 24.49 22.89
N ARG A 273 -8.82 24.53 24.23
CA ARG A 273 -9.69 23.65 25.04
C ARG A 273 -11.17 23.70 24.63
N ASN A 274 -11.66 24.85 24.20
CA ASN A 274 -13.04 25.08 23.75
C ASN A 274 -13.18 24.83 22.24
N ASN A 275 -12.13 25.11 21.46
CA ASN A 275 -12.08 24.90 20.01
C ASN A 275 -10.96 23.91 19.58
N PRO A 276 -11.13 22.60 19.80
CA PRO A 276 -10.09 21.61 19.49
C PRO A 276 -9.85 21.39 17.99
N GLN A 277 -10.69 21.94 17.11
CA GLN A 277 -10.54 21.88 15.64
C GLN A 277 -9.75 23.05 15.04
N GLY A 278 -9.40 24.07 15.83
CA GLY A 278 -8.76 25.28 15.32
C GLY A 278 -9.69 26.18 14.51
N VAL A 279 -9.18 27.33 14.06
CA VAL A 279 -9.93 28.34 13.27
C VAL A 279 -9.40 28.39 11.83
N SER A 280 -8.15 28.83 11.67
CA SER A 280 -7.50 29.15 10.39
C SER A 280 -6.32 28.22 10.07
N TRP A 281 -5.84 28.31 8.84
CA TRP A 281 -4.55 27.76 8.42
C TRP A 281 -3.64 28.89 7.98
N SER A 282 -2.40 28.91 8.47
CA SER A 282 -1.33 29.81 8.02
C SER A 282 -0.26 29.02 7.27
N ILE A 283 0.28 29.60 6.19
CA ILE A 283 1.35 28.99 5.38
C ILE A 283 2.72 29.38 5.96
N VAL A 284 3.62 28.41 6.07
CA VAL A 284 5.03 28.61 6.45
C VAL A 284 5.92 28.21 5.27
N GLU A 285 6.81 29.11 4.88
CA GLU A 285 7.78 28.90 3.80
C GLU A 285 8.69 27.69 4.09
N SER A 286 9.04 26.94 3.03
CA SER A 286 9.94 25.79 3.12
C SER A 286 11.40 26.23 3.41
N PRO A 287 12.25 25.35 3.98
CA PRO A 287 13.64 25.70 4.27
C PRO A 287 14.47 25.99 3.01
N SER A 288 14.14 25.33 1.90
CA SER A 288 14.70 25.56 0.56
C SER A 288 13.57 25.89 -0.42
N SER A 289 13.87 26.75 -1.39
CA SER A 289 12.98 27.10 -2.51
C SER A 289 13.08 26.11 -3.68
N GLU A 290 14.10 25.25 -3.69
CA GLU A 290 14.27 24.19 -4.70
C GLU A 290 13.75 22.85 -4.16
N ASN A 291 14.01 22.56 -2.87
CA ASN A 291 13.61 21.32 -2.21
C ASN A 291 12.56 21.59 -1.13
N GLY A 292 11.28 21.42 -1.49
CA GLY A 292 10.17 21.49 -0.55
C GLY A 292 10.23 20.39 0.53
N ILE A 293 9.43 20.56 1.59
CA ILE A 293 9.28 19.60 2.68
C ILE A 293 8.62 18.31 2.16
N MET A 294 9.01 17.17 2.72
CA MET A 294 8.41 15.84 2.48
C MET A 294 7.77 15.25 3.75
N HIS A 295 8.34 15.52 4.93
CA HIS A 295 7.86 15.02 6.21
C HIS A 295 8.08 16.06 7.32
N ILE A 296 7.12 16.24 8.22
CA ILE A 296 7.18 17.18 9.36
C ILE A 296 6.74 16.50 10.66
N SER A 297 7.37 16.85 11.77
CA SER A 297 7.01 16.38 13.11
C SER A 297 7.11 17.49 14.15
N VAL A 298 6.11 17.55 15.03
CA VAL A 298 5.86 18.63 15.98
C VAL A 298 6.16 18.17 17.41
N GLY A 299 7.01 18.90 18.13
CA GLY A 299 7.29 18.71 19.55
C GLY A 299 6.46 19.61 20.46
N VAL A 300 6.98 19.91 21.66
CA VAL A 300 6.40 20.88 22.59
C VAL A 300 6.59 22.30 22.07
N ASP A 301 7.83 22.66 21.75
CA ASP A 301 8.23 24.03 21.37
C ASP A 301 9.18 24.08 20.14
N VAL A 302 9.31 22.93 19.47
CA VAL A 302 10.15 22.70 18.30
C VAL A 302 9.37 22.03 17.18
N VAL A 303 9.81 22.24 15.93
CA VAL A 303 9.34 21.48 14.76
C VAL A 303 10.57 21.00 13.99
N TRP A 304 10.56 19.73 13.59
CA TRP A 304 11.59 19.12 12.76
C TRP A 304 10.97 18.66 11.44
N CYS A 305 11.68 18.83 10.32
CA CYS A 305 11.23 18.35 9.02
C CYS A 305 12.36 17.74 8.18
N VAL A 306 11.98 16.97 7.17
CA VAL A 306 12.86 16.42 6.13
C VAL A 306 12.41 16.98 4.79
N THR A 307 13.34 17.53 4.01
CA THR A 307 13.08 18.04 2.66
C THR A 307 13.27 16.97 1.58
N LYS A 308 12.82 17.26 0.35
CA LYS A 308 12.83 16.32 -0.79
C LYS A 308 14.24 15.80 -1.18
N ASP A 309 15.29 16.41 -0.65
CA ASP A 309 16.72 16.06 -0.74
C ASP A 309 17.27 15.36 0.52
N ARG A 310 16.42 14.72 1.34
CA ARG A 310 16.76 13.96 2.57
C ARG A 310 17.39 14.75 3.73
N LYS A 311 17.73 16.02 3.52
CA LYS A 311 18.24 16.91 4.58
C LYS A 311 17.24 17.10 5.72
N VAL A 312 17.77 17.14 6.93
CA VAL A 312 17.00 17.40 8.15
C VAL A 312 17.06 18.90 8.51
N TRP A 313 15.92 19.46 8.89
CA TRP A 313 15.79 20.86 9.31
C TRP A 313 15.08 21.00 10.66
N PHE A 314 15.55 21.95 11.45
CA PHE A 314 15.03 22.30 12.77
C PHE A 314 14.41 23.70 12.76
N ARG A 315 13.29 23.89 13.46
CA ARG A 315 12.61 25.18 13.64
C ARG A 315 12.28 25.41 15.10
N ARG A 316 12.65 26.59 15.60
CA ARG A 316 12.56 27.00 17.01
C ARG A 316 11.51 28.09 17.24
N GLY A 317 11.10 28.22 18.50
CA GLY A 317 10.19 29.29 18.94
C GLY A 317 8.75 29.08 18.49
N VAL A 318 8.38 27.81 18.29
CA VAL A 318 7.00 27.37 18.02
C VAL A 318 6.29 27.25 19.37
N ASN A 319 5.07 27.74 19.50
CA ASN A 319 4.20 27.61 20.68
C ASN A 319 2.79 28.14 20.37
N SER A 320 1.85 28.00 21.29
CA SER A 320 0.44 28.41 21.13
C SER A 320 0.23 29.86 20.65
N HIS A 321 1.11 30.79 21.03
CA HIS A 321 1.04 32.21 20.64
C HIS A 321 1.80 32.53 19.34
N ASN A 322 2.71 31.64 18.92
CA ASN A 322 3.46 31.73 17.67
C ASN A 322 3.57 30.33 17.02
N PRO A 323 2.46 29.76 16.53
CA PRO A 323 2.44 28.39 16.05
C PRO A 323 3.25 28.24 14.75
N CYS A 324 3.53 29.34 14.03
CA CYS A 324 4.38 29.38 12.85
C CYS A 324 5.90 29.34 13.15
N GLY A 325 6.34 29.46 14.41
CA GLY A 325 7.77 29.46 14.75
C GLY A 325 8.55 30.68 14.25
N THR A 326 9.88 30.56 14.15
CA THR A 326 10.76 31.68 13.71
C THR A 326 11.48 31.39 12.39
N SER A 327 12.54 30.59 12.43
CA SER A 327 13.42 30.30 11.29
C SER A 327 13.78 28.82 11.21
N TRP A 328 13.99 28.31 9.99
CA TRP A 328 14.60 27.00 9.75
C TRP A 328 16.12 27.05 9.96
N ILE A 329 16.70 25.93 10.36
CA ILE A 329 18.14 25.71 10.57
C ILE A 329 18.47 24.33 10.00
N GLU A 330 19.48 24.23 9.13
CA GLU A 330 19.93 22.94 8.56
C GLU A 330 20.65 22.12 9.65
N MET A 331 20.31 20.84 9.77
CA MET A 331 20.87 19.93 10.78
C MET A 331 21.69 18.84 10.10
N VAL A 332 22.85 18.51 10.69
CA VAL A 332 23.75 17.47 10.15
C VAL A 332 23.09 16.08 10.21
N GLY A 333 23.00 15.43 9.06
CA GLY A 333 22.46 14.08 8.86
C GLY A 333 21.37 14.05 7.79
N GLU A 334 21.30 12.95 7.05
CA GLU A 334 20.25 12.68 6.05
C GLU A 334 19.33 11.57 6.57
N MET A 335 18.02 11.71 6.37
CA MET A 335 17.00 10.84 6.97
C MET A 335 15.84 10.58 6.00
N MET A 336 15.20 9.42 6.14
CA MET A 336 13.90 9.13 5.52
C MET A 336 12.76 9.93 6.18
N MET A 337 12.75 9.95 7.51
CA MET A 337 11.74 10.63 8.35
C MET A 337 12.35 11.04 9.69
N VAL A 338 11.67 11.94 10.40
CA VAL A 338 11.98 12.33 11.78
C VAL A 338 10.70 12.38 12.61
N THR A 339 10.75 11.91 13.86
CA THR A 339 9.65 12.01 14.84
C THR A 339 10.15 12.73 16.09
N VAL A 340 9.38 13.70 16.56
CA VAL A 340 9.61 14.37 17.85
C VAL A 340 8.63 13.80 18.86
N GLY A 341 9.12 13.51 20.07
CA GLY A 341 8.33 13.03 21.20
C GLY A 341 8.34 14.00 22.37
N LEU A 342 8.02 13.45 23.54
CA LEU A 342 8.05 14.16 24.81
C LEU A 342 9.45 14.71 25.11
N ASN A 343 9.52 15.79 25.90
CA ASN A 343 10.77 16.50 26.23
C ASN A 343 11.57 16.96 24.98
N ASN A 344 10.87 17.20 23.85
CA ASN A 344 11.41 17.50 22.52
C ASN A 344 12.42 16.48 21.98
N GLN A 345 12.46 15.27 22.54
CA GLN A 345 13.41 14.24 22.14
C GLN A 345 13.09 13.78 20.71
N VAL A 346 14.13 13.54 19.90
CA VAL A 346 13.98 13.31 18.46
C VAL A 346 14.56 11.97 18.07
N TRP A 347 13.82 11.24 17.25
CA TRP A 347 14.27 10.05 16.55
C TRP A 347 14.15 10.25 15.04
N GLY A 348 14.93 9.52 14.26
CA GLY A 348 14.84 9.49 12.80
C GLY A 348 15.19 8.11 12.26
N ILE A 349 14.88 7.86 10.99
CA ILE A 349 15.31 6.67 10.26
C ILE A 349 16.32 7.11 9.21
N GLY A 350 17.51 6.51 9.19
CA GLY A 350 18.57 6.83 8.23
C GLY A 350 18.13 6.63 6.78
N CYS A 351 18.68 7.42 5.85
CA CYS A 351 18.40 7.29 4.42
C CYS A 351 18.93 5.99 3.82
N ASP A 352 20.13 5.57 4.22
CA ASP A 352 20.87 4.48 3.58
C ASP A 352 20.71 3.13 4.30
N ASP A 353 20.82 3.15 5.64
CA ASP A 353 20.85 1.94 6.49
C ASP A 353 19.48 1.54 7.06
N ARG A 354 18.49 2.43 6.97
CA ARG A 354 17.15 2.31 7.60
C ARG A 354 17.19 2.02 9.11
N ALA A 355 18.28 2.36 9.80
CA ALA A 355 18.37 2.20 11.24
C ALA A 355 17.65 3.35 11.96
N ILE A 356 17.15 3.09 13.18
CA ILE A 356 16.56 4.14 14.03
C ILE A 356 17.67 4.86 14.79
N TYR A 357 17.81 6.16 14.53
CA TYR A 357 18.73 7.05 15.21
C TYR A 357 18.01 7.88 16.28
N PHE A 358 18.63 8.02 17.46
CA PHE A 358 18.24 8.94 18.52
C PHE A 358 19.10 10.21 18.49
N ARG A 359 18.51 11.40 18.65
CA ARG A 359 19.21 12.69 18.71
C ARG A 359 19.75 12.91 20.13
N GLN A 360 20.98 12.47 20.39
CA GLN A 360 21.60 12.60 21.69
C GLN A 360 21.88 14.07 22.06
N GLY A 361 21.54 14.42 23.30
CA GLY A 361 21.90 15.71 23.90
C GLY A 361 20.89 16.84 23.67
N VAL A 362 19.66 16.53 23.25
CA VAL A 362 18.54 17.48 23.29
C VAL A 362 18.17 17.76 24.76
N THR A 363 18.15 19.03 25.15
CA THR A 363 17.75 19.48 26.49
C THR A 363 16.87 20.74 26.39
N PRO A 364 16.19 21.16 27.48
CA PRO A 364 15.49 22.45 27.50
C PRO A 364 16.37 23.70 27.26
N SER A 365 17.70 23.57 27.33
CA SER A 365 18.66 24.63 26.99
C SER A 365 19.36 24.42 25.64
N GLU A 366 19.24 23.24 25.03
CA GLU A 366 19.84 22.85 23.75
C GLU A 366 18.84 22.00 22.95
N LEU A 367 17.85 22.67 22.39
CA LEU A 367 16.72 22.05 21.68
C LEU A 367 17.10 21.41 20.34
N SER A 368 18.28 21.73 19.78
CA SER A 368 18.74 21.14 18.52
C SER A 368 19.46 19.79 18.71
N GLY A 369 19.91 19.50 19.93
CA GLY A 369 20.71 18.33 20.26
C GLY A 369 22.06 18.30 19.54
N LYS A 370 22.93 17.35 19.92
CA LYS A 370 24.35 17.37 19.49
C LYS A 370 24.61 16.44 18.32
N THR A 371 24.29 15.16 18.46
CA THR A 371 24.63 14.13 17.48
C THR A 371 23.50 13.11 17.32
N TRP A 372 23.47 12.44 16.19
CA TRP A 372 22.67 11.22 16.01
C TRP A 372 23.42 10.00 16.58
N LYS A 373 22.68 9.04 17.12
CA LYS A 373 23.21 7.78 17.64
C LYS A 373 22.25 6.63 17.34
N ALA A 374 22.68 5.62 16.59
CA ALA A 374 21.87 4.46 16.25
C ALA A 374 21.42 3.69 17.50
N ILE A 375 20.20 3.18 17.49
CA ILE A 375 19.67 2.23 18.46
C ILE A 375 20.06 0.81 18.02
N VAL A 376 20.72 0.06 18.91
CA VAL A 376 21.32 -1.26 18.61
C VAL A 376 20.75 -2.30 19.59
N SER A 377 19.42 -2.32 19.69
CA SER A 377 18.67 -3.27 20.51
C SER A 377 18.25 -4.47 19.64
N GLY A 378 18.51 -5.69 20.10
CA GLY A 378 18.12 -6.93 19.39
C GLY A 378 16.61 -7.20 19.44
N ARG A 379 16.16 -8.34 18.90
CA ARG A 379 14.75 -8.80 18.98
C ARG A 379 14.62 -9.85 20.07
N GLU A 380 13.45 -9.95 20.72
CA GLU A 380 13.28 -10.99 21.76
C GLU A 380 13.41 -12.42 21.19
N SER A 381 13.09 -12.61 19.90
CA SER A 381 13.29 -13.85 19.14
C SER A 381 14.70 -14.45 19.30
N ASP A 382 15.73 -13.61 19.39
CA ASP A 382 17.14 -14.01 19.42
C ASP A 382 17.49 -14.83 20.68
N ARG A 383 16.60 -14.80 21.69
CA ARG A 383 16.69 -15.58 22.92
C ARG A 383 16.27 -17.04 22.78
N SER A 384 15.50 -17.40 21.75
CA SER A 384 14.98 -18.78 21.59
C SER A 384 16.01 -19.74 21.00
N GLN A 385 16.95 -19.24 20.19
CA GLN A 385 18.09 -20.02 19.68
C GLN A 385 19.28 -20.06 20.67
N THR A 386 19.37 -19.14 21.63
CA THR A 386 20.48 -19.06 22.60
C THR A 386 20.25 -19.89 23.87
N GLY A 387 19.69 -21.10 23.70
CA GLY A 387 19.55 -22.09 24.77
C GLY A 387 20.87 -22.78 25.15
N SER A 388 21.22 -22.74 26.44
CA SER A 388 22.22 -23.62 27.08
C SER A 388 23.71 -23.46 26.72
N SER A 389 24.29 -22.27 26.98
CA SER A 389 25.76 -22.05 26.93
C SER A 389 26.39 -21.54 28.24
N THR A 390 25.62 -21.32 29.31
CA THR A 390 26.06 -20.53 30.49
C THR A 390 26.06 -21.28 31.83
N SER A 391 25.83 -22.59 31.85
CA SER A 391 25.73 -23.41 33.07
C SER A 391 27.03 -24.11 33.51
N LEU A 392 28.16 -23.90 32.81
CA LEU A 392 29.44 -24.61 33.05
C LEU A 392 30.61 -23.70 33.47
N LEU A 393 30.35 -22.60 34.19
CA LEU A 393 31.40 -21.76 34.79
C LEU A 393 31.10 -21.41 36.26
N SER A 394 31.19 -22.40 37.14
CA SER A 394 31.34 -22.21 38.59
C SER A 394 31.94 -23.46 39.24
N ALA A 395 32.95 -23.25 40.09
CA ALA A 395 33.95 -24.24 40.53
C ALA A 395 34.78 -24.84 39.37
N GLY A 396 36.07 -25.15 39.56
CA GLY A 396 36.95 -24.89 40.70
C GLY A 396 38.34 -25.48 40.42
N CYS A 397 39.42 -24.83 40.86
CA CYS A 397 40.80 -25.26 40.58
C CYS A 397 41.12 -26.63 41.21
N PHE A 398 41.87 -27.50 40.51
CA PHE A 398 43.26 -27.90 40.84
C PHE A 398 43.77 -29.17 40.10
N PHE A 399 45.10 -29.21 39.87
CA PHE A 399 45.99 -30.36 39.61
C PHE A 399 45.80 -31.33 38.40
N THR A 400 46.66 -31.12 37.39
CA THR A 400 47.65 -32.06 36.79
C THR A 400 47.35 -33.55 36.56
N ASP A 401 47.69 -33.97 35.33
CA ASP A 401 48.35 -35.21 34.90
C ASP A 401 47.58 -36.56 34.74
N ASP A 402 47.48 -36.94 33.45
CA ASP A 402 47.81 -38.24 32.85
C ASP A 402 46.82 -39.42 32.65
N ILE A 403 47.04 -40.10 31.51
CA ILE A 403 46.74 -41.51 31.14
C ILE A 403 45.26 -41.99 31.01
N GLN A 404 44.82 -42.04 29.73
CA GLN A 404 44.35 -43.23 28.97
C GLN A 404 43.32 -44.26 29.51
N ASN A 405 42.40 -44.65 28.58
CA ASN A 405 41.71 -45.95 28.40
C ASN A 405 40.35 -46.29 29.08
N GLN A 406 39.35 -46.42 28.20
CA GLN A 406 38.42 -47.56 27.99
C GLN A 406 37.42 -48.08 29.08
N THR A 407 36.16 -48.15 28.61
CA THR A 407 35.13 -49.20 28.82
C THR A 407 34.44 -49.45 30.18
N ASN A 408 33.11 -49.25 30.12
CA ASN A 408 32.03 -50.17 30.54
C ASN A 408 31.71 -50.48 32.03
N ALA A 409 30.39 -50.54 32.26
CA ALA A 409 29.63 -51.42 33.16
C ALA A 409 29.15 -50.92 34.55
N ILE A 410 27.84 -50.66 34.61
CA ILE A 410 26.82 -51.10 35.59
C ILE A 410 27.32 -51.64 36.96
N VAL A 411 26.81 -51.10 38.08
CA VAL A 411 26.03 -51.78 39.15
C VAL A 411 25.74 -50.86 40.36
N GLN A 412 24.69 -51.23 41.10
CA GLN A 412 24.01 -50.60 42.25
C GLN A 412 24.88 -50.24 43.47
N GLY A 413 24.36 -49.29 44.26
CA GLY A 413 24.26 -49.42 45.73
C GLY A 413 25.09 -48.43 46.57
N ASP A 414 24.69 -48.05 47.78
CA ASP A 414 23.44 -48.29 48.53
C ASP A 414 23.31 -47.27 49.69
N THR A 415 22.11 -47.09 50.27
CA THR A 415 21.74 -46.56 51.63
C THR A 415 22.49 -45.34 52.29
N ASP A 416 21.97 -44.61 53.30
CA ASP A 416 20.85 -44.86 54.22
C ASP A 416 20.12 -43.59 54.76
N ALA A 417 19.04 -43.86 55.51
CA ALA A 417 18.00 -43.05 56.18
C ALA A 417 18.42 -41.80 57.03
N SER A 418 17.52 -40.96 57.58
CA SER A 418 16.08 -41.08 57.98
C SER A 418 15.42 -39.67 58.12
N SER A 419 14.17 -39.40 58.56
CA SER A 419 13.07 -40.19 59.18
C SER A 419 11.67 -39.52 59.01
N ASP A 420 10.60 -40.29 59.24
CA ASP A 420 9.29 -40.08 59.94
C ASP A 420 8.62 -38.68 60.05
N THR A 421 7.27 -38.54 60.09
CA THR A 421 6.25 -39.44 60.71
C THR A 421 4.82 -39.26 60.11
N GLU A 422 3.97 -40.31 60.19
CA GLU A 422 2.47 -40.35 60.08
C GLU A 422 1.76 -39.83 58.78
N LEU A 423 0.86 -40.51 58.03
CA LEU A 423 -0.13 -41.62 58.19
C LEU A 423 -1.38 -41.32 59.05
N PRO A 424 -2.55 -41.98 58.85
CA PRO A 424 -2.97 -43.02 57.86
C PRO A 424 -4.17 -42.54 56.96
N SER A 425 -4.87 -43.29 56.07
CA SER A 425 -4.90 -44.68 55.54
C SER A 425 -5.63 -44.67 54.15
N ILE A 426 -5.29 -45.38 53.05
CA ILE A 426 -5.04 -46.84 52.79
C ILE A 426 -6.37 -47.63 52.55
N PRO A 427 -6.54 -48.53 51.53
CA PRO A 427 -5.75 -48.77 50.29
C PRO A 427 -6.42 -49.42 49.01
N ARG A 428 -5.63 -49.50 47.90
CA ARG A 428 -5.36 -50.64 46.96
C ARG A 428 -6.41 -51.36 46.05
N ASN A 429 -6.10 -51.33 44.75
CA ASN A 429 -5.78 -52.44 43.79
C ASN A 429 -6.82 -53.47 43.23
N VAL A 430 -6.44 -53.96 42.02
CA VAL A 430 -6.66 -55.30 41.37
C VAL A 430 -7.75 -55.47 40.28
N ALA A 431 -7.27 -55.64 39.04
CA ALA A 431 -7.77 -56.46 37.90
C ALA A 431 -9.15 -56.24 37.22
N ASN A 432 -9.20 -56.76 35.97
CA ASN A 432 -10.35 -56.97 35.08
C ASN A 432 -10.73 -58.47 35.06
N PRO A 433 -11.89 -58.92 34.50
CA PRO A 433 -13.20 -58.26 34.37
C PRO A 433 -14.38 -59.12 34.98
N PRO A 434 -15.49 -59.54 34.31
CA PRO A 434 -16.86 -59.60 34.91
C PRO A 434 -17.33 -61.07 35.16
N PRO A 435 -18.63 -61.50 35.13
CA PRO A 435 -19.96 -60.83 35.28
C PRO A 435 -20.96 -61.56 36.25
N THR A 436 -22.14 -60.98 36.52
CA THR A 436 -23.46 -61.68 36.75
C THR A 436 -24.59 -60.60 36.75
N ALA A 437 -25.72 -60.73 36.02
CA ALA A 437 -26.88 -61.66 36.13
C ALA A 437 -27.81 -61.33 37.34
N ALA A 438 -29.15 -61.47 37.29
CA ALA A 438 -30.13 -61.95 36.29
C ALA A 438 -31.54 -61.35 36.65
N ALA A 439 -32.72 -61.58 36.01
CA ALA A 439 -33.20 -62.31 34.82
C ALA A 439 -34.68 -61.86 34.50
N ALA A 440 -35.24 -62.31 33.36
CA ALA A 440 -36.70 -62.42 33.04
C ALA A 440 -37.53 -61.11 32.86
N SER A 441 -38.63 -61.05 32.09
CA SER A 441 -39.27 -62.00 31.14
C SER A 441 -40.06 -61.26 30.04
N SER A 442 -40.57 -61.98 29.04
CA SER A 442 -41.19 -61.49 27.80
C SER A 442 -42.73 -61.61 27.74
N ILE A 443 -43.33 -61.21 26.60
CA ILE A 443 -44.61 -61.65 25.97
C ILE A 443 -45.72 -60.57 25.73
N ASN A 444 -45.77 -60.15 24.45
CA ASN A 444 -46.91 -59.98 23.51
C ASN A 444 -48.12 -59.03 23.66
N ASP A 445 -48.38 -58.39 22.50
CA ASP A 445 -49.64 -58.20 21.74
C ASP A 445 -50.78 -57.27 22.21
N GLY A 446 -51.42 -56.63 21.21
CA GLY A 446 -52.59 -55.75 21.39
C GLY A 446 -53.10 -54.94 20.18
N THR A 447 -52.83 -55.40 18.95
CA THR A 447 -53.48 -55.10 17.64
C THR A 447 -54.74 -54.19 17.60
N GLY A 448 -55.00 -53.34 16.60
CA GLY A 448 -54.37 -53.07 15.28
C GLY A 448 -54.92 -51.74 14.71
N ARG A 449 -54.90 -51.36 13.42
CA ARG A 449 -54.82 -52.01 12.08
C ARG A 449 -54.52 -50.88 11.04
N GLN A 450 -54.40 -50.99 9.70
CA GLN A 450 -53.90 -51.92 8.64
C GLN A 450 -54.10 -51.16 7.28
N THR A 451 -53.41 -51.32 6.14
CA THR A 451 -52.09 -51.89 5.72
C THR A 451 -51.83 -51.51 4.24
N ALA A 452 -50.57 -51.18 3.86
CA ALA A 452 -50.00 -51.34 2.49
C ALA A 452 -50.51 -50.38 1.36
N ALA A 453 -49.91 -50.22 0.16
CA ALA A 453 -48.62 -50.64 -0.42
C ALA A 453 -48.28 -49.94 -1.78
N ILE A 454 -46.97 -49.91 -2.13
CA ILE A 454 -46.35 -50.12 -3.47
C ILE A 454 -46.59 -49.10 -4.64
N CYS A 455 -45.63 -49.05 -5.57
CA CYS A 455 -45.51 -48.21 -6.77
C CYS A 455 -46.44 -48.62 -7.95
N ALA A 456 -46.67 -47.72 -8.93
CA ALA A 456 -46.29 -47.95 -10.35
C ALA A 456 -46.68 -46.81 -11.34
N ASN A 457 -45.74 -46.57 -12.27
CA ASN A 457 -45.76 -46.00 -13.63
C ASN A 457 -47.06 -45.96 -14.51
N VAL A 458 -46.96 -45.08 -15.53
CA VAL A 458 -47.50 -45.13 -16.92
C VAL A 458 -48.83 -44.41 -17.26
N THR A 459 -48.86 -43.91 -18.52
CA THR A 459 -49.81 -43.09 -19.30
C THR A 459 -51.28 -43.59 -19.34
N VAL A 460 -52.33 -42.88 -19.82
CA VAL A 460 -52.50 -42.08 -21.06
C VAL A 460 -53.61 -40.98 -20.94
N ASP A 461 -53.52 -39.98 -21.81
CA ASP A 461 -54.50 -38.97 -22.31
C ASP A 461 -55.86 -39.56 -22.83
N PRO A 462 -56.85 -38.78 -23.38
CA PRO A 462 -57.06 -37.31 -23.46
C PRO A 462 -58.56 -36.86 -23.26
N LEU A 463 -58.92 -35.64 -23.74
CA LEU A 463 -60.27 -35.16 -24.17
C LEU A 463 -61.31 -34.74 -23.09
N ASP A 464 -62.12 -33.66 -23.24
CA ASP A 464 -62.11 -32.54 -24.21
C ASP A 464 -62.99 -31.34 -23.73
N SER A 465 -62.89 -30.17 -24.42
CA SER A 465 -63.96 -29.15 -24.64
C SER A 465 -64.49 -28.29 -23.44
N ASP A 466 -64.85 -26.99 -23.56
CA ASP A 466 -64.63 -26.01 -24.65
C ASP A 466 -64.94 -24.53 -24.26
N GLN A 467 -64.71 -23.60 -25.22
CA GLN A 467 -65.14 -22.18 -25.31
C GLN A 467 -64.44 -21.13 -24.40
N GLU A 468 -64.06 -19.91 -24.83
CA GLU A 468 -63.74 -19.26 -26.14
C GLU A 468 -63.08 -17.88 -25.80
N GLU A 469 -62.50 -17.02 -26.66
CA GLU A 469 -62.45 -16.87 -28.13
C GLU A 469 -61.08 -16.20 -28.56
N ALA A 470 -60.95 -15.83 -29.85
CA ALA A 470 -60.19 -14.73 -30.50
C ALA A 470 -59.05 -13.95 -29.75
N ALA A 471 -57.93 -13.54 -30.40
CA ALA A 471 -57.40 -13.59 -31.79
C ALA A 471 -56.01 -12.87 -31.81
N VAL A 472 -55.13 -12.72 -32.82
CA VAL A 472 -54.69 -13.28 -34.15
C VAL A 472 -53.38 -12.49 -34.47
N ALA A 473 -52.31 -12.91 -35.18
CA ALA A 473 -52.00 -13.98 -36.14
C ALA A 473 -50.67 -14.69 -35.75
N SER A 474 -49.99 -15.65 -36.44
CA SER A 474 -49.79 -16.05 -37.86
C SER A 474 -48.68 -15.28 -38.62
N THR A 475 -47.79 -15.88 -39.45
CA THR A 475 -47.72 -17.26 -40.05
C THR A 475 -46.32 -17.59 -40.65
N ARG A 476 -45.89 -18.89 -40.63
CA ARG A 476 -45.14 -19.70 -41.66
C ARG A 476 -43.80 -19.15 -42.27
N ASN A 477 -42.88 -19.90 -42.94
CA ASN A 477 -42.54 -21.32 -43.23
C ASN A 477 -41.02 -21.36 -43.64
N GLU A 478 -40.30 -22.40 -44.13
CA GLU A 478 -40.58 -23.76 -44.67
C GLU A 478 -39.47 -24.79 -44.27
N LYS A 479 -38.76 -25.45 -45.22
CA LYS A 479 -37.75 -26.53 -45.06
C LYS A 479 -36.85 -26.71 -46.31
N ALA A 480 -35.85 -27.62 -46.20
CA ALA A 480 -34.99 -28.28 -47.23
C ALA A 480 -33.55 -27.69 -47.38
N ASN A 481 -32.44 -28.47 -47.35
CA ASN A 481 -32.01 -29.68 -48.11
C ASN A 481 -31.73 -29.38 -49.61
N LEU A 482 -30.64 -29.82 -50.26
CA LEU A 482 -29.43 -30.63 -49.95
C LEU A 482 -28.27 -30.10 -50.85
N GLU A 483 -26.99 -30.44 -50.68
CA GLU A 483 -26.32 -31.66 -51.21
C GLU A 483 -24.90 -31.84 -50.62
N MET A 484 -24.27 -33.00 -50.89
CA MET A 484 -23.07 -33.51 -50.21
C MET A 484 -22.29 -34.46 -51.12
N ASP A 485 -20.95 -34.27 -51.26
CA ASP A 485 -19.88 -35.26 -51.59
C ASP A 485 -18.64 -34.59 -52.25
N LYS A 486 -17.38 -35.04 -52.10
CA LYS A 486 -16.73 -35.94 -51.10
C LYS A 486 -15.19 -35.87 -51.25
N SER A 487 -14.45 -36.00 -50.13
CA SER A 487 -13.06 -36.54 -50.02
C SER A 487 -11.89 -35.78 -50.73
N THR A 488 -10.62 -35.84 -50.30
CA THR A 488 -9.93 -36.78 -49.38
C THR A 488 -8.81 -36.10 -48.55
N ASN A 489 -8.57 -36.62 -47.33
CA ASN A 489 -7.48 -36.31 -46.37
C ASN A 489 -6.10 -36.90 -46.82
N PRO A 490 -4.94 -36.70 -46.13
CA PRO A 490 -4.69 -36.24 -44.73
C PRO A 490 -3.65 -35.07 -44.62
N HIS A 491 -3.11 -34.60 -43.47
CA HIS A 491 -2.94 -35.16 -42.10
C HIS A 491 -3.03 -34.05 -41.00
N PRO A 492 -2.69 -34.25 -39.70
CA PRO A 492 -3.55 -33.76 -38.61
C PRO A 492 -3.14 -32.42 -37.97
N SER A 493 -4.13 -31.69 -37.49
CA SER A 493 -4.02 -30.66 -36.46
C SER A 493 -5.08 -30.95 -35.38
N ALA A 494 -4.68 -31.09 -34.12
CA ALA A 494 -5.62 -31.26 -33.02
C ALA A 494 -6.10 -29.88 -32.54
N GLU A 495 -7.40 -29.61 -32.67
CA GLU A 495 -8.00 -28.39 -32.14
C GLU A 495 -8.07 -28.47 -30.60
N LEU A 496 -7.35 -27.60 -29.90
CA LEU A 496 -7.44 -27.45 -28.45
C LEU A 496 -8.50 -26.39 -28.13
N GLN A 497 -9.58 -26.80 -27.45
CA GLN A 497 -10.70 -25.92 -27.10
C GLN A 497 -10.51 -25.26 -25.74
N TRP A 498 -10.88 -23.98 -25.66
CA TRP A 498 -11.12 -23.28 -24.39
C TRP A 498 -12.36 -23.88 -23.71
N THR A 499 -12.24 -24.29 -22.44
CA THR A 499 -13.33 -24.91 -21.69
C THR A 499 -14.07 -23.89 -20.83
N ASN A 500 -15.35 -23.66 -21.11
CA ASN A 500 -16.25 -22.91 -20.22
C ASN A 500 -16.69 -23.79 -19.04
N ILE A 501 -16.73 -23.23 -17.84
CA ILE A 501 -17.17 -23.92 -16.61
C ILE A 501 -18.62 -23.51 -16.30
N ASP A 502 -19.60 -24.41 -16.48
CA ASP A 502 -20.99 -24.15 -16.09
C ASP A 502 -21.19 -24.41 -14.59
N LEU A 503 -21.45 -23.34 -13.83
CA LEU A 503 -21.43 -23.29 -12.36
C LEU A 503 -22.62 -23.98 -11.66
N LYS A 504 -23.31 -24.94 -12.30
CA LYS A 504 -24.64 -25.41 -11.87
C LYS A 504 -24.70 -26.79 -11.20
N GLU A 505 -23.69 -27.63 -11.31
CA GLU A 505 -23.79 -29.03 -10.83
C GLU A 505 -23.16 -29.28 -9.44
N ALA A 506 -22.49 -28.27 -8.85
CA ALA A 506 -21.70 -28.41 -7.63
C ALA A 506 -22.41 -27.98 -6.33
N GLN A 507 -23.51 -28.67 -5.92
CA GLN A 507 -23.95 -28.54 -4.52
C GLN A 507 -24.77 -29.71 -3.93
N LYS A 508 -24.07 -30.55 -3.15
CA LYS A 508 -24.46 -31.31 -1.93
C LYS A 508 -23.21 -32.05 -1.40
N HIS A 509 -23.00 -32.37 -0.12
CA HIS A 509 -23.44 -31.85 1.19
C HIS A 509 -22.69 -32.71 2.27
N PRO A 510 -22.55 -32.28 3.55
CA PRO A 510 -22.46 -30.92 4.08
C PRO A 510 -21.37 -30.76 5.19
N VAL A 511 -20.49 -29.74 5.12
CA VAL A 511 -19.66 -29.34 6.28
C VAL A 511 -19.59 -27.81 6.40
N LEU A 512 -19.75 -27.35 7.65
CA LEU A 512 -19.56 -26.01 8.25
C LEU A 512 -19.18 -24.83 7.33
N SER A 513 -20.05 -23.82 7.33
CA SER A 513 -19.91 -22.56 6.57
C SER A 513 -19.24 -21.43 7.36
N VAL A 514 -18.22 -20.81 6.76
CA VAL A 514 -17.88 -19.40 6.97
C VAL A 514 -17.88 -18.74 5.58
N SER A 515 -18.66 -17.67 5.41
CA SER A 515 -18.90 -17.05 4.11
C SER A 515 -18.33 -15.63 4.05
N THR A 516 -17.31 -15.44 3.23
CA THR A 516 -16.79 -14.11 2.87
C THR A 516 -17.19 -13.83 1.43
N PHE A 517 -17.89 -12.72 1.17
CA PHE A 517 -18.03 -12.15 -0.17
C PHE A 517 -17.12 -10.93 -0.28
N ALA A 518 -16.42 -10.82 -1.40
CA ALA A 518 -15.54 -9.70 -1.74
C ALA A 518 -15.66 -9.42 -3.23
N GLU A 519 -15.65 -8.14 -3.61
CA GLU A 519 -15.57 -7.53 -4.95
C GLU A 519 -15.70 -6.00 -4.73
N THR A 520 -15.05 -5.04 -5.39
CA THR A 520 -13.71 -4.92 -6.04
C THR A 520 -13.21 -3.48 -5.69
N SER A 521 -12.04 -2.93 -6.07
CA SER A 521 -11.01 -3.29 -7.05
C SER A 521 -9.67 -2.57 -6.77
N SER A 522 -8.56 -3.21 -7.15
CA SER A 522 -7.35 -2.59 -7.74
C SER A 522 -6.57 -1.46 -7.02
N LEU A 523 -5.69 -1.84 -6.10
CA LEU A 523 -4.29 -1.34 -6.05
C LEU A 523 -3.37 -2.43 -5.48
N SER A 524 -2.48 -3.00 -6.29
CA SER A 524 -1.46 -3.95 -5.83
C SER A 524 -0.13 -3.79 -6.57
N SER A 525 0.95 -3.62 -5.80
CA SER A 525 2.34 -3.90 -6.20
C SER A 525 3.25 -3.90 -4.96
N LEU A 526 2.87 -4.69 -3.94
CA LEU A 526 3.77 -5.10 -2.86
C LEU A 526 3.98 -6.61 -2.98
N GLY A 527 5.23 -7.05 -2.91
CA GLY A 527 5.62 -8.42 -3.29
C GLY A 527 5.08 -9.49 -2.34
N MET A 528 4.60 -10.59 -2.91
CA MET A 528 4.30 -11.80 -2.14
C MET A 528 5.60 -12.47 -1.68
N PHE A 529 5.76 -12.61 -0.36
CA PHE A 529 6.66 -13.63 0.19
C PHE A 529 5.87 -14.92 0.41
N SER A 530 6.44 -16.07 0.03
CA SER A 530 5.80 -17.37 0.23
C SER A 530 5.83 -17.75 1.72
N VAL A 531 4.68 -18.13 2.26
CA VAL A 531 4.54 -18.63 3.65
C VAL A 531 4.54 -20.16 3.61
N GLY A 532 5.69 -20.79 3.83
CA GLY A 532 5.75 -22.26 3.69
C GLY A 532 7.06 -23.01 3.97
N ALA A 533 8.10 -22.41 4.55
CA ALA A 533 9.31 -23.14 4.94
C ALA A 533 9.95 -22.59 6.23
N GLU A 534 10.17 -23.44 7.22
CA GLU A 534 11.05 -23.15 8.37
C GLU A 534 12.49 -23.52 8.02
N GLU A 535 13.24 -22.62 7.40
CA GLU A 535 14.69 -22.78 7.24
C GLU A 535 15.48 -21.82 8.15
N GLN A 536 16.58 -22.34 8.71
CA GLN A 536 17.27 -21.75 9.85
C GLN A 536 18.31 -20.70 9.38
N TYR A 537 17.88 -19.45 9.26
CA TYR A 537 18.79 -18.33 9.02
C TYR A 537 19.73 -18.08 10.21
N GLY A 538 20.98 -17.74 9.88
CA GLY A 538 22.03 -17.41 10.86
C GLY A 538 21.83 -16.05 11.52
N ALA A 539 22.59 -15.83 12.61
CA ALA A 539 22.57 -14.57 13.35
C ALA A 539 23.25 -13.40 12.60
N ASP A 540 23.00 -12.18 13.08
CA ASP A 540 23.63 -10.89 12.73
C ASP A 540 23.21 -10.15 11.44
N GLU A 541 21.95 -10.25 11.01
CA GLU A 541 21.33 -9.17 10.22
C GLU A 541 20.61 -8.13 11.10
N HIS A 542 20.76 -6.85 10.75
CA HIS A 542 20.21 -5.72 11.51
C HIS A 542 18.77 -5.39 11.05
N PRO A 543 17.84 -5.07 11.96
CA PRO A 543 16.44 -4.81 11.60
C PRO A 543 16.29 -3.51 10.78
N LEU A 544 15.76 -3.63 9.56
CA LEU A 544 15.46 -2.51 8.67
C LEU A 544 14.08 -1.90 8.99
N TRP A 545 14.03 -0.60 9.25
CA TRP A 545 12.80 0.09 9.66
C TRP A 545 12.13 0.87 8.53
N ALA A 546 10.80 0.96 8.59
CA ALA A 546 9.96 1.75 7.69
C ALA A 546 9.34 2.97 8.38
N TRP A 547 8.98 2.85 9.66
CA TRP A 547 8.34 3.93 10.42
C TRP A 547 8.73 3.92 11.91
N VAL A 548 8.70 5.08 12.56
CA VAL A 548 8.99 5.26 14.00
C VAL A 548 8.13 6.36 14.60
N SER A 549 7.64 6.19 15.83
CA SER A 549 6.82 7.16 16.55
C SER A 549 7.28 7.36 18.00
N GLY A 550 7.73 8.59 18.29
CA GLY A 550 8.27 8.98 19.61
C GLY A 550 7.24 9.59 20.58
N GLY A 551 6.00 9.87 20.16
CA GLY A 551 5.03 10.66 20.94
C GLY A 551 4.69 10.08 22.32
N GLY A 552 4.64 8.75 22.46
CA GLY A 552 4.43 8.06 23.73
C GLY A 552 5.71 7.82 24.55
N CYS A 553 6.89 8.10 23.99
CA CYS A 553 8.18 7.76 24.60
C CYS A 553 8.72 8.91 25.45
N LEU A 554 8.79 8.71 26.77
CA LEU A 554 9.30 9.69 27.72
C LEU A 554 10.75 9.33 28.12
N VAL A 555 11.71 9.98 27.49
CA VAL A 555 13.13 9.91 27.91
C VAL A 555 13.42 11.02 28.92
N ASP A 556 14.04 10.63 30.04
CA ASP A 556 14.53 11.53 31.09
C ASP A 556 16.06 11.65 31.01
N LEU A 557 16.57 12.87 31.23
CA LEU A 557 17.99 13.24 31.12
C LEU A 557 18.89 12.53 32.14
N HIS A 558 18.32 12.02 33.24
CA HIS A 558 19.04 11.31 34.30
C HIS A 558 18.93 9.78 34.24
N SER A 559 18.14 9.24 33.30
CA SER A 559 17.87 7.81 33.19
C SER A 559 18.76 7.14 32.12
N PRO A 560 19.62 6.17 32.47
CA PRO A 560 20.54 5.54 31.52
C PRO A 560 19.80 4.55 30.58
N LEU A 561 19.49 5.03 29.37
CA LEU A 561 18.91 4.21 28.30
C LEU A 561 19.86 3.08 27.88
N LYS A 562 19.38 1.83 27.97
CA LYS A 562 20.15 0.63 27.61
C LYS A 562 20.14 0.29 26.11
N TRP A 563 19.45 1.08 25.30
CA TRP A 563 19.22 0.89 23.86
C TRP A 563 20.48 0.82 22.97
N PHE A 564 21.65 1.07 23.56
CA PHE A 564 22.92 1.31 22.89
C PHE A 564 24.00 0.30 23.30
N THR A 565 23.62 -0.87 23.80
CA THR A 565 24.55 -1.83 24.42
C THR A 565 24.27 -3.25 23.96
N VAL A 566 25.10 -3.73 23.04
CA VAL A 566 25.12 -5.12 22.58
C VAL A 566 25.65 -6.03 23.70
N PRO A 567 25.06 -7.22 23.96
CA PRO A 567 25.61 -8.21 24.88
C PRO A 567 27.05 -8.59 24.49
N SER A 568 28.00 -8.41 25.42
CA SER A 568 29.43 -8.49 25.10
C SER A 568 29.96 -9.94 25.04
N GLY A 569 29.56 -10.67 24.01
CA GLY A 569 30.21 -11.90 23.57
C GLY A 569 31.36 -11.61 22.60
N LEU A 570 32.59 -11.93 22.99
CA LEU A 570 33.77 -12.03 22.10
C LEU A 570 34.11 -10.80 21.22
N SER A 571 34.56 -9.70 21.84
CA SER A 571 35.74 -8.99 21.32
C SER A 571 36.44 -8.19 22.41
N SER A 572 37.73 -8.46 22.62
CA SER A 572 38.57 -7.81 23.63
C SER A 572 39.79 -7.16 22.99
N SER A 573 40.13 -5.94 23.44
CA SER A 573 41.08 -5.00 22.81
C SER A 573 40.59 -4.46 21.46
N VAL A 574 40.74 -3.17 21.13
CA VAL A 574 41.71 -2.18 21.64
C VAL A 574 41.00 -0.89 22.12
N GLN A 575 41.30 -0.45 23.34
CA GLN A 575 41.10 0.95 23.76
C GLN A 575 42.29 1.44 24.61
N SER A 576 42.46 2.77 24.62
CA SER A 576 43.52 3.54 25.28
C SER A 576 44.93 3.43 24.70
N LEU A 577 45.30 4.42 23.89
CA LEU A 577 46.31 5.42 24.28
C LEU A 577 46.27 6.61 23.32
N SER A 578 45.51 7.64 23.68
CA SER A 578 45.62 8.97 23.05
C SER A 578 46.80 9.72 23.67
N LEU A 579 47.71 10.25 22.85
CA LEU A 579 48.58 11.36 23.25
C LEU A 579 49.05 12.16 22.03
N SER A 580 49.19 13.46 22.22
CA SER A 580 49.48 14.46 21.17
C SER A 580 50.95 14.50 20.76
N ILE A 581 51.23 14.66 19.46
CA ILE A 581 52.56 15.00 18.94
C ILE A 581 52.47 16.25 18.05
N THR A 582 53.42 17.17 18.21
CA THR A 582 53.47 18.51 17.59
C THR A 582 54.07 18.51 16.17
N PRO A 583 53.81 19.55 15.35
CA PRO A 583 54.09 19.54 13.90
C PRO A 583 55.57 19.81 13.56
N ALA A 584 56.49 18.94 14.02
CA ALA A 584 57.94 19.10 13.83
C ALA A 584 58.68 17.88 13.22
N GLN A 585 58.02 16.74 12.98
CA GLN A 585 58.68 15.49 12.56
C GLN A 585 58.25 14.94 11.17
N THR A 586 57.41 15.66 10.43
CA THR A 586 56.78 15.16 9.17
C THR A 586 57.70 15.16 7.93
N ALA A 587 59.00 15.43 8.07
CA ALA A 587 59.91 15.73 6.95
C ALA A 587 60.82 14.58 6.49
N ALA A 588 61.15 13.61 7.36
CA ALA A 588 62.17 12.60 7.06
C ALA A 588 61.63 11.35 6.35
N TRP A 589 60.67 10.65 6.97
CA TRP A 589 60.22 9.31 6.53
C TRP A 589 59.64 9.26 5.11
N ARG A 590 58.96 10.34 4.68
CA ARG A 590 58.35 10.44 3.33
C ARG A 590 59.35 10.31 2.19
N LYS A 591 60.60 10.79 2.34
CA LYS A 591 61.63 10.63 1.28
C LYS A 591 62.12 9.19 1.16
N GLN A 592 62.26 8.51 2.30
CA GLN A 592 62.81 7.16 2.37
C GLN A 592 61.86 6.12 1.75
N ILE A 593 60.54 6.26 1.97
CA ILE A 593 59.53 5.40 1.32
C ILE A 593 59.48 5.62 -0.20
N PHE A 594 59.50 6.87 -0.68
CA PHE A 594 59.49 7.15 -2.12
C PHE A 594 60.69 6.53 -2.85
N GLN A 595 61.87 6.54 -2.22
CA GLN A 595 63.08 5.95 -2.78
C GLN A 595 63.03 4.41 -2.80
N GLN A 596 62.56 3.78 -1.72
CA GLN A 596 62.37 2.33 -1.64
C GLN A 596 61.31 1.81 -2.62
N LEU A 597 60.19 2.53 -2.80
CA LEU A 597 59.17 2.17 -3.78
C LEU A 597 59.71 2.27 -5.22
N SER A 598 60.39 3.36 -5.56
CA SER A 598 60.94 3.57 -6.92
C SER A 598 61.98 2.49 -7.30
N GLU A 599 62.88 2.13 -6.37
CA GLU A 599 63.83 1.04 -6.58
C GLU A 599 63.20 -0.36 -6.66
N ARG A 600 62.04 -0.56 -6.01
CA ARG A 600 61.26 -1.79 -6.09
C ARG A 600 60.55 -1.90 -7.44
N THR A 601 59.79 -0.87 -7.83
CA THR A 601 59.12 -0.81 -9.15
C THR A 601 60.12 -1.02 -10.28
N LYS A 602 61.31 -0.42 -10.21
CA LYS A 602 62.34 -0.59 -11.25
C LYS A 602 62.86 -2.03 -11.35
N ARG A 603 62.99 -2.75 -10.23
CA ARG A 603 63.37 -4.17 -10.22
C ARG A 603 62.26 -5.10 -10.67
N GLU A 604 61.01 -4.81 -10.31
CA GLU A 604 59.86 -5.61 -10.73
C GLU A 604 59.60 -5.44 -12.24
N LEU A 605 59.78 -4.23 -12.80
CA LEU A 605 59.52 -3.94 -14.22
C LEU A 605 60.49 -4.64 -15.19
N GLU A 606 61.74 -4.91 -14.79
CA GLU A 606 62.72 -5.56 -15.69
C GLU A 606 62.41 -7.04 -15.97
N ASN A 607 61.63 -7.70 -15.12
CA ASN A 607 61.18 -9.07 -15.34
C ASN A 607 60.16 -9.17 -16.51
N PHE A 608 59.41 -8.10 -16.79
CA PHE A 608 58.33 -8.07 -17.78
C PHE A 608 58.77 -7.71 -19.21
N ARG A 609 60.07 -7.55 -19.49
CA ARG A 609 60.62 -7.20 -20.82
C ARG A 609 60.39 -8.26 -21.94
N HIS A 610 59.62 -9.31 -21.69
CA HIS A 610 59.55 -10.52 -22.53
C HIS A 610 58.13 -10.91 -22.96
N TYR A 611 57.13 -10.04 -22.72
CA TYR A 611 55.75 -10.23 -23.18
C TYR A 611 55.27 -8.99 -23.98
N GLU A 612 54.09 -9.12 -24.59
CA GLU A 612 53.91 -8.77 -26.01
C GLU A 612 53.76 -7.30 -26.41
N GLN A 613 53.81 -7.13 -27.74
CA GLN A 613 53.86 -5.90 -28.50
C GLN A 613 52.53 -5.12 -28.48
N ALA A 614 52.56 -3.82 -28.77
CA ALA A 614 51.38 -2.97 -28.75
C ALA A 614 50.32 -3.42 -29.77
N ILE A 615 49.14 -3.81 -29.28
CA ILE A 615 47.98 -4.17 -30.09
C ILE A 615 47.25 -2.88 -30.51
N GLU A 616 46.97 -2.71 -31.80
CA GLU A 616 46.09 -1.64 -32.28
C GLU A 616 44.65 -1.91 -31.81
N GLN A 617 44.20 -1.16 -30.79
CA GLN A 617 42.83 -1.20 -30.32
C GLN A 617 41.92 -0.51 -31.36
N SER A 618 41.10 -1.30 -32.05
CA SER A 618 40.20 -0.80 -33.10
C SER A 618 39.05 0.01 -32.49
N VAL A 619 39.17 1.33 -32.51
CA VAL A 619 38.10 2.26 -32.13
C VAL A 619 37.23 2.57 -33.35
N TRP A 620 35.93 2.30 -33.25
CA TRP A 620 34.93 2.68 -34.25
C TRP A 620 34.17 3.92 -33.77
N VAL A 621 33.85 4.83 -34.68
CA VAL A 621 33.15 6.09 -34.33
C VAL A 621 32.06 6.41 -35.36
N LYS A 622 30.81 6.54 -34.91
CA LYS A 622 29.72 7.16 -35.70
C LYS A 622 29.46 8.56 -35.17
N THR A 623 29.46 9.55 -36.06
CA THR A 623 29.10 10.94 -35.73
C THR A 623 27.80 11.36 -36.40
N GLY A 624 27.14 12.38 -35.85
CA GLY A 624 25.93 12.98 -36.44
C GLY A 624 25.55 14.31 -35.80
N THR A 625 24.43 14.87 -36.24
CA THR A 625 23.88 16.15 -35.79
C THR A 625 22.49 15.94 -35.21
N LEU A 626 22.32 16.24 -33.93
CA LEU A 626 21.02 16.15 -33.25
C LEU A 626 20.72 17.50 -32.57
N GLN A 627 19.53 17.64 -32.01
CA GLN A 627 19.18 18.74 -31.13
C GLN A 627 19.03 18.24 -29.71
N TRP A 628 19.62 18.94 -28.74
CA TRP A 628 19.55 18.60 -27.31
C TRP A 628 18.68 19.61 -26.56
N TRP A 629 17.83 19.11 -25.66
CA TRP A 629 17.11 19.95 -24.70
C TRP A 629 18.03 20.32 -23.52
N ARG A 630 18.66 21.50 -23.59
CA ARG A 630 19.75 21.88 -22.68
C ARG A 630 19.30 21.96 -21.21
N ASN A 631 20.15 21.47 -20.31
CA ASN A 631 19.86 21.33 -18.88
C ASN A 631 19.93 22.66 -18.07
N TRP A 632 20.00 23.83 -18.71
CA TRP A 632 20.10 25.11 -18.00
C TRP A 632 19.10 26.16 -18.51
N LYS A 633 18.63 27.02 -17.59
CA LYS A 633 17.64 28.06 -17.85
C LYS A 633 18.18 29.17 -18.78
N PRO A 634 17.34 29.78 -19.64
CA PRO A 634 16.03 29.27 -20.07
C PRO A 634 16.20 27.98 -20.89
N HIS A 635 15.41 26.96 -20.59
CA HIS A 635 15.48 25.68 -21.29
C HIS A 635 15.02 25.85 -22.74
N LYS A 636 15.82 25.38 -23.68
CA LYS A 636 15.50 25.37 -25.11
C LYS A 636 16.29 24.28 -25.82
N TRP A 637 15.80 23.89 -26.99
CA TRP A 637 16.58 23.09 -27.94
C TRP A 637 17.82 23.85 -28.41
N MET A 638 18.92 23.13 -28.58
CA MET A 638 20.21 23.59 -29.08
C MET A 638 20.75 22.54 -30.05
N ASP A 639 21.27 22.97 -31.19
CA ASP A 639 21.95 22.08 -32.13
C ASP A 639 23.26 21.58 -31.52
N VAL A 640 23.48 20.27 -31.57
CA VAL A 640 24.63 19.57 -31.00
C VAL A 640 25.21 18.60 -32.03
N ARG A 641 26.50 18.32 -31.93
CA ARG A 641 27.10 17.16 -32.62
C ARG A 641 27.21 16.01 -31.65
N VAL A 642 26.83 14.83 -32.09
CA VAL A 642 26.98 13.60 -31.33
C VAL A 642 28.07 12.72 -31.93
N ALA A 643 28.80 12.00 -31.08
CA ALA A 643 29.72 10.95 -31.49
C ALA A 643 29.49 9.74 -30.57
N LEU A 644 29.20 8.60 -31.15
CA LEU A 644 29.22 7.31 -30.45
C LEU A 644 30.56 6.65 -30.78
N GLU A 645 31.42 6.55 -29.77
CA GLU A 645 32.71 5.86 -29.86
C GLU A 645 32.53 4.45 -29.27
N GLN A 646 32.88 3.42 -30.03
CA GLN A 646 32.91 2.03 -29.57
C GLN A 646 34.35 1.55 -29.51
N PHE A 647 34.72 1.00 -28.36
CA PHE A 647 36.04 0.47 -28.05
C PHE A 647 35.94 -1.06 -27.93
N THR A 648 36.86 -1.80 -28.56
CA THR A 648 36.99 -3.25 -28.34
C THR A 648 38.20 -3.54 -27.43
N GLY A 649 37.93 -4.07 -26.25
CA GLY A 649 38.93 -4.48 -25.28
C GLY A 649 39.71 -5.72 -25.70
N SER A 650 40.87 -5.95 -25.08
CA SER A 650 41.71 -7.13 -25.31
C SER A 650 41.07 -8.45 -24.84
N ASP A 651 39.99 -8.37 -24.06
CA ASP A 651 39.12 -9.46 -23.62
C ASP A 651 37.89 -9.65 -24.54
N GLY A 652 37.75 -8.83 -25.58
CA GLY A 652 36.61 -8.81 -26.50
C GLY A 652 35.41 -7.97 -26.04
N MET A 653 35.48 -7.25 -24.91
CA MET A 653 34.39 -6.36 -24.48
C MET A 653 34.20 -5.19 -25.45
N ARG A 654 32.94 -4.83 -25.71
CA ARG A 654 32.55 -3.67 -26.54
C ARG A 654 31.95 -2.56 -25.70
N ASP A 655 32.79 -1.84 -24.96
CA ASP A 655 32.34 -0.64 -24.27
C ASP A 655 32.08 0.50 -25.26
N SER A 656 31.01 1.25 -25.02
CA SER A 656 30.56 2.33 -25.90
C SER A 656 30.32 3.61 -25.11
N ILE A 657 30.71 4.77 -25.67
CA ILE A 657 30.55 6.09 -25.06
C ILE A 657 29.85 7.05 -26.04
N LEU A 658 28.74 7.65 -25.62
CA LEU A 658 28.05 8.70 -26.38
C LEU A 658 28.49 10.09 -25.89
N PHE A 659 29.22 10.80 -26.75
CA PHE A 659 29.55 12.21 -26.57
C PHE A 659 28.50 13.11 -27.22
N VAL A 660 28.13 14.19 -26.53
CA VAL A 660 27.21 15.24 -26.99
C VAL A 660 27.92 16.59 -26.89
N TYR A 661 28.48 17.08 -28.01
CA TYR A 661 29.23 18.32 -28.10
C TYR A 661 28.30 19.52 -28.34
N TYR A 662 28.46 20.57 -27.53
CA TYR A 662 27.63 21.77 -27.54
C TYR A 662 28.46 23.05 -27.34
N MET A 663 27.86 24.22 -27.60
CA MET A 663 28.50 25.53 -27.44
C MET A 663 27.92 26.27 -26.23
N TYR A 664 28.78 26.83 -25.38
CA TYR A 664 28.40 27.56 -24.16
C TYR A 664 29.29 28.79 -23.96
N HIS A 665 28.75 29.99 -24.12
CA HIS A 665 29.50 31.26 -24.18
C HIS A 665 30.72 31.16 -25.13
N GLU A 666 30.48 30.67 -26.35
CA GLU A 666 31.49 30.46 -27.41
C GLU A 666 32.56 29.39 -27.10
N GLU A 667 32.61 28.84 -25.89
CA GLU A 667 33.41 27.66 -25.56
C GLU A 667 32.75 26.37 -26.09
N LYS A 668 33.57 25.45 -26.62
CA LYS A 668 33.15 24.07 -26.92
C LYS A 668 33.13 23.26 -25.63
N LYS A 669 31.99 22.64 -25.31
CA LYS A 669 31.82 21.74 -24.16
C LYS A 669 31.17 20.44 -24.63
N TYR A 670 31.22 19.41 -23.78
CA TYR A 670 30.58 18.13 -24.06
C TYR A 670 29.98 17.51 -22.81
N ILE A 671 28.95 16.71 -23.02
CA ILE A 671 28.53 15.66 -22.09
C ILE A 671 29.05 14.34 -22.66
N HIS A 672 29.43 13.40 -21.80
CA HIS A 672 29.61 12.00 -22.18
C HIS A 672 28.63 11.12 -21.38
N VAL A 673 28.30 9.96 -21.93
CA VAL A 673 27.44 8.95 -21.30
C VAL A 673 28.04 7.58 -21.64
N PHE A 674 28.34 6.76 -20.64
CA PHE A 674 28.73 5.37 -20.88
C PHE A 674 27.49 4.52 -21.14
N LEU A 675 27.48 3.72 -22.20
CA LEU A 675 26.29 2.94 -22.60
C LEU A 675 26.00 1.78 -21.61
N ASN A 676 27.00 1.39 -20.82
CA ASN A 676 26.85 0.48 -19.67
C ASN A 676 26.21 1.14 -18.42
N GLU A 677 26.07 2.47 -18.37
CA GLU A 677 25.30 3.22 -17.36
C GLU A 677 23.87 3.57 -17.83
N VAL A 678 23.56 3.43 -19.12
CA VAL A 678 22.23 3.76 -19.67
C VAL A 678 21.22 2.69 -19.27
N THR A 679 20.19 3.06 -18.52
CA THR A 679 19.22 2.12 -17.94
C THR A 679 17.99 1.89 -18.82
N ILE A 680 17.53 2.93 -19.52
CA ILE A 680 16.49 2.79 -20.54
C ILE A 680 16.60 3.91 -21.59
N ILE A 681 16.25 3.61 -22.83
CA ILE A 681 16.11 4.58 -23.92
C ILE A 681 14.66 4.53 -24.40
N VAL A 682 13.97 5.69 -24.43
CA VAL A 682 12.52 5.76 -24.71
C VAL A 682 12.22 6.87 -25.70
N GLU A 683 11.35 6.60 -26.69
CA GLU A 683 10.80 7.63 -27.57
C GLU A 683 9.88 8.59 -26.81
N VAL A 684 10.13 9.90 -26.95
CA VAL A 684 9.37 10.98 -26.33
C VAL A 684 8.51 11.68 -27.38
N LEU A 685 7.20 11.40 -27.32
CA LEU A 685 6.20 12.07 -28.15
C LEU A 685 6.25 13.59 -27.97
N ASN A 686 6.36 14.29 -29.09
CA ASN A 686 6.51 15.74 -29.16
C ASN A 686 6.01 16.20 -30.54
N GLU A 687 4.89 16.94 -30.59
CA GLU A 687 4.22 17.32 -31.85
C GLU A 687 5.11 18.08 -32.84
N ALA A 688 6.21 18.67 -32.37
CA ALA A 688 7.13 19.45 -33.18
C ALA A 688 8.44 18.74 -33.56
N LYS A 689 8.79 17.60 -32.95
CA LYS A 689 10.10 16.93 -33.14
C LYS A 689 10.09 15.43 -32.90
N HIS A 690 10.85 14.70 -33.71
CA HIS A 690 11.20 13.29 -33.47
C HIS A 690 12.23 13.23 -32.32
N SER A 691 11.77 13.03 -31.08
CA SER A 691 12.61 13.08 -29.88
C SER A 691 12.63 11.80 -29.06
N PHE A 692 13.76 11.54 -28.40
CA PHE A 692 13.97 10.41 -27.51
C PHE A 692 14.75 10.82 -26.27
N ALA A 693 14.67 10.02 -25.20
CA ALA A 693 15.29 10.26 -23.92
C ALA A 693 16.20 9.10 -23.53
N LEU A 694 17.44 9.41 -23.14
CA LEU A 694 18.35 8.49 -22.48
C LEU A 694 18.29 8.70 -20.97
N TYR A 695 18.10 7.62 -20.23
CA TYR A 695 18.12 7.57 -18.77
C TYR A 695 19.38 6.85 -18.29
N THR A 696 19.88 7.27 -17.14
CA THR A 696 20.90 6.61 -16.30
C THR A 696 20.40 6.72 -14.86
N PRO A 697 20.92 5.98 -13.86
CA PRO A 697 20.38 6.01 -12.50
C PRO A 697 20.32 7.44 -11.93
N GLU A 698 21.41 8.19 -12.08
CA GLU A 698 21.49 9.59 -11.64
C GLU A 698 20.52 10.51 -12.38
N ARG A 699 20.36 10.34 -13.71
CA ARG A 699 19.38 11.11 -14.50
C ARG A 699 17.93 10.77 -14.12
N THR A 700 17.67 9.54 -13.70
CA THR A 700 16.36 9.07 -13.22
C THR A 700 16.03 9.66 -11.85
N LYS A 701 16.97 9.64 -10.90
CA LYS A 701 16.85 10.32 -9.59
C LYS A 701 16.58 11.82 -9.75
N GLN A 702 17.33 12.48 -10.63
CA GLN A 702 17.14 13.90 -11.00
C GLN A 702 15.82 14.17 -11.76
N ARG A 703 15.08 13.14 -12.19
CA ARG A 703 13.92 13.22 -13.10
C ARG A 703 14.20 14.01 -14.40
N TRP A 704 15.46 14.09 -14.82
CA TRP A 704 15.92 14.92 -15.94
C TRP A 704 16.80 14.10 -16.91
N PRO A 705 16.18 13.30 -17.80
CA PRO A 705 16.89 12.50 -18.80
C PRO A 705 17.55 13.38 -19.87
N ILE A 706 18.52 12.81 -20.58
CA ILE A 706 19.15 13.48 -21.73
C ILE A 706 18.19 13.33 -22.92
N ARG A 707 17.43 14.39 -23.21
CA ARG A 707 16.47 14.42 -24.33
C ARG A 707 17.15 14.93 -25.61
N LEU A 708 17.23 14.06 -26.61
CA LEU A 708 17.74 14.35 -27.95
C LEU A 708 16.59 14.37 -28.95
N ALA A 709 16.78 15.03 -30.08
CA ALA A 709 15.86 15.04 -31.21
C ALA A 709 16.61 14.97 -32.53
N ALA A 710 16.09 14.16 -33.45
CA ALA A 710 16.58 14.00 -34.81
C ALA A 710 15.90 14.98 -35.77
N ALA A 711 16.47 15.18 -36.96
CA ALA A 711 15.84 15.95 -38.02
C ALA A 711 14.71 15.17 -38.72
N THR A 712 14.74 13.83 -38.67
CA THR A 712 13.73 12.95 -39.28
C THR A 712 13.38 11.76 -38.39
N GLU A 713 12.21 11.16 -38.62
CA GLU A 713 11.78 9.93 -37.94
C GLU A 713 12.70 8.73 -38.21
N GLN A 714 13.22 8.60 -39.44
CA GLN A 714 14.17 7.53 -39.77
C GLN A 714 15.48 7.71 -38.98
N GLU A 715 16.05 8.92 -38.96
CA GLU A 715 17.26 9.20 -38.20
C GLU A 715 17.06 8.95 -36.69
N MET A 716 15.87 9.25 -36.13
CA MET A 716 15.55 8.90 -34.75
C MET A 716 15.61 7.39 -34.51
N HIS A 717 14.97 6.59 -35.37
CA HIS A 717 14.98 5.13 -35.27
C HIS A 717 16.38 4.53 -35.49
N ASP A 718 17.17 5.08 -36.43
CA ASP A 718 18.57 4.68 -36.67
C ASP A 718 19.47 4.94 -35.45
N TRP A 719 19.20 6.00 -34.68
CA TRP A 719 19.88 6.27 -33.41
C TRP A 719 19.36 5.39 -32.26
N LEU A 720 18.04 5.19 -32.13
CA LEU A 720 17.46 4.30 -31.13
C LEU A 720 17.96 2.87 -31.27
N SER A 721 17.93 2.32 -32.49
CA SER A 721 18.39 0.96 -32.81
C SER A 721 19.88 0.79 -32.48
N LEU A 722 20.73 1.72 -32.90
CA LEU A 722 22.16 1.68 -32.62
C LEU A 722 22.48 1.81 -31.13
N LEU A 723 21.85 2.74 -30.42
CA LEU A 723 22.13 2.95 -28.99
C LEU A 723 21.63 1.78 -28.15
N ASN A 724 20.46 1.20 -28.46
CA ASN A 724 19.99 -0.03 -27.83
C ASN A 724 20.96 -1.19 -28.07
N MET A 725 21.47 -1.35 -29.29
CA MET A 725 22.49 -2.37 -29.59
C MET A 725 23.77 -2.15 -28.80
N SER A 726 24.32 -0.93 -28.77
CA SER A 726 25.52 -0.62 -27.99
C SER A 726 25.32 -0.84 -26.48
N CYS A 727 24.13 -0.57 -25.93
CA CYS A 727 23.78 -0.90 -24.55
C CYS A 727 23.75 -2.41 -24.27
N CYS A 728 23.34 -3.22 -25.25
CA CYS A 728 23.33 -4.68 -25.15
C CYS A 728 24.73 -5.29 -25.33
N GLU A 729 25.50 -4.81 -26.31
CA GLU A 729 26.90 -5.20 -26.54
C GLU A 729 27.77 -4.94 -25.30
N SER A 730 27.67 -3.75 -24.71
CA SER A 730 28.42 -3.37 -23.50
C SER A 730 28.06 -4.20 -22.26
N ARG A 731 26.96 -4.98 -22.32
CA ARG A 731 26.48 -5.87 -21.24
C ARG A 731 26.52 -7.36 -21.60
N ARG A 732 27.06 -7.72 -22.77
CA ARG A 732 27.03 -9.09 -23.34
C ARG A 732 25.61 -9.68 -23.51
N ILE A 733 24.57 -8.85 -23.53
CA ILE A 733 23.19 -9.31 -23.73
C ILE A 733 22.99 -9.59 -25.22
N GLN A 734 22.77 -10.86 -25.57
CA GLN A 734 22.57 -11.32 -26.96
C GLN A 734 21.47 -12.39 -27.00
N GLY A 735 20.73 -12.45 -28.11
CA GLY A 735 19.65 -13.42 -28.29
C GLY A 735 18.35 -13.07 -27.53
N PRO A 736 17.45 -14.05 -27.35
CA PRO A 736 16.17 -13.86 -26.65
C PRO A 736 16.35 -13.57 -25.15
N PRO A 737 15.28 -13.16 -24.43
CA PRO A 737 15.29 -13.04 -22.98
C PRO A 737 15.35 -14.40 -22.29
N SER A 738 15.89 -14.40 -21.07
CA SER A 738 15.95 -15.58 -20.21
C SER A 738 14.59 -15.95 -19.62
N HIS A 739 14.47 -17.16 -19.07
CA HIS A 739 13.24 -17.64 -18.40
C HIS A 739 12.88 -16.85 -17.13
N HIS A 740 13.84 -16.10 -16.59
CA HIS A 740 13.68 -15.22 -15.42
C HIS A 740 13.58 -13.73 -15.80
N ALA A 741 13.48 -13.40 -17.10
CA ALA A 741 13.46 -12.03 -17.56
C ALA A 741 12.18 -11.29 -17.15
N ILE A 742 12.33 -10.06 -16.66
CA ILE A 742 11.23 -9.23 -16.16
C ILE A 742 10.66 -8.42 -17.34
N TRP A 743 9.36 -8.58 -17.62
CA TRP A 743 8.67 -7.90 -18.71
C TRP A 743 7.88 -6.68 -18.22
N SER A 744 7.74 -5.66 -19.07
CA SER A 744 7.00 -4.43 -18.78
C SER A 744 6.49 -3.77 -20.07
N VAL A 745 5.40 -3.01 -19.96
CA VAL A 745 4.81 -2.23 -21.07
C VAL A 745 4.63 -0.76 -20.68
N THR A 746 4.93 0.16 -21.59
CA THR A 746 4.66 1.59 -21.38
C THR A 746 3.17 1.89 -21.51
N CYS A 747 2.73 3.02 -20.97
CA CYS A 747 1.36 3.51 -21.14
C CYS A 747 0.98 3.87 -22.60
N LYS A 748 1.92 3.81 -23.56
CA LYS A 748 1.61 3.84 -24.99
C LYS A 748 1.23 2.45 -25.52
N GLY A 749 1.99 1.44 -25.08
CA GLY A 749 2.03 0.07 -25.58
C GLY A 749 3.44 -0.42 -25.98
N ASP A 750 4.51 0.35 -25.72
CA ASP A 750 5.90 -0.04 -26.05
C ASP A 750 6.36 -1.17 -25.09
N ILE A 751 6.95 -2.26 -25.59
CA ILE A 751 7.33 -3.43 -24.79
C ILE A 751 8.81 -3.36 -24.39
N PHE A 752 9.11 -3.59 -23.12
CA PHE A 752 10.47 -3.64 -22.57
C PHE A 752 10.69 -4.91 -21.74
N VAL A 753 11.93 -5.39 -21.72
CA VAL A 753 12.36 -6.54 -20.92
C VAL A 753 13.71 -6.24 -20.25
N SER A 754 13.88 -6.69 -19.01
CA SER A 754 15.14 -6.63 -18.25
C SER A 754 15.58 -8.03 -17.91
N GLU A 755 16.82 -8.39 -18.22
CA GLU A 755 17.43 -9.59 -17.64
C GLU A 755 17.76 -9.31 -16.17
N PRO A 756 17.46 -10.21 -15.22
CA PRO A 756 18.06 -10.15 -13.90
C PRO A 756 19.57 -10.42 -14.01
N SER A 757 20.39 -9.61 -13.34
CA SER A 757 21.78 -9.98 -13.09
C SER A 757 21.82 -11.12 -12.06
N PRO A 758 22.86 -11.98 -12.05
CA PRO A 758 23.09 -12.91 -10.93
C PRO A 758 23.28 -12.21 -9.58
N GLU A 759 23.54 -10.91 -9.61
CA GLU A 759 23.66 -10.03 -8.44
C GLU A 759 22.29 -9.56 -7.91
N LEU A 760 21.22 -9.64 -8.71
CA LEU A 760 19.86 -9.22 -8.33
C LEU A 760 19.29 -10.08 -7.19
N GLU A 761 19.67 -11.36 -7.14
CA GLU A 761 19.33 -12.32 -6.07
C GLU A 761 20.47 -12.49 -5.05
N ALA A 762 21.62 -11.83 -5.26
CA ALA A 762 22.75 -11.90 -4.34
C ALA A 762 22.52 -10.96 -3.14
N GLY A 763 22.12 -11.56 -2.02
CA GLY A 763 21.73 -10.91 -0.76
C GLY A 763 22.34 -9.54 -0.41
N PRO A 764 23.68 -9.33 -0.44
CA PRO A 764 24.27 -8.06 0.00
C PRO A 764 24.08 -6.86 -0.95
N HIS A 765 23.63 -7.06 -2.21
CA HIS A 765 23.60 -6.00 -3.23
C HIS A 765 22.32 -6.02 -4.11
N LEU A 766 21.14 -5.98 -3.47
CA LEU A 766 19.87 -5.73 -4.17
C LEU A 766 19.95 -4.49 -5.07
N MET A 767 20.05 -4.66 -6.39
CA MET A 767 20.08 -3.52 -7.32
C MET A 767 18.69 -2.86 -7.39
N PRO A 768 18.56 -1.57 -7.02
CA PRO A 768 17.27 -0.88 -7.12
C PRO A 768 16.85 -0.68 -8.58
N CYS A 769 15.54 -0.56 -8.81
CA CYS A 769 14.97 -0.55 -10.16
C CYS A 769 15.39 0.64 -11.04
N ASP A 770 15.98 1.70 -10.46
CA ASP A 770 16.60 2.80 -11.22
C ASP A 770 17.97 2.45 -11.82
N GLN A 771 18.50 1.26 -11.53
CA GLN A 771 19.75 0.70 -12.07
C GLN A 771 19.55 -0.48 -13.03
N MET A 772 18.34 -1.05 -13.11
CA MET A 772 18.00 -2.12 -14.06
C MET A 772 18.12 -1.64 -15.51
N PHE A 773 18.60 -2.50 -16.41
CA PHE A 773 18.68 -2.20 -17.84
C PHE A 773 17.50 -2.82 -18.61
N TRP A 774 16.65 -1.95 -19.15
CA TRP A 774 15.46 -2.31 -19.91
C TRP A 774 15.75 -2.20 -21.42
N ARG A 775 15.86 -3.34 -22.10
CA ARG A 775 15.94 -3.40 -23.57
C ARG A 775 14.54 -3.42 -24.19
N GLN A 776 14.35 -2.69 -25.28
CA GLN A 776 13.07 -2.65 -25.99
C GLN A 776 12.91 -3.90 -26.86
N VAL A 777 11.69 -4.45 -26.91
CA VAL A 777 11.29 -5.58 -27.77
C VAL A 777 10.28 -5.06 -28.79
N GLY A 778 10.34 -5.56 -30.03
CA GLY A 778 9.36 -5.24 -31.05
C GLY A 778 7.97 -5.75 -30.69
N GLY A 779 6.94 -5.02 -31.11
CA GLY A 779 5.54 -5.34 -30.82
C GLY A 779 4.77 -4.15 -30.26
N HIS A 780 3.52 -4.40 -29.86
CA HIS A 780 2.64 -3.43 -29.21
C HIS A 780 1.62 -4.15 -28.32
N LEU A 781 1.62 -3.89 -27.01
CA LEU A 781 0.75 -4.57 -26.03
C LEU A 781 0.23 -3.58 -24.97
N ARG A 782 -1.04 -3.73 -24.58
CA ARG A 782 -1.67 -3.00 -23.47
C ARG A 782 -1.30 -3.60 -22.12
N LEU A 783 -1.12 -4.93 -22.06
CA LEU A 783 -0.82 -5.72 -20.87
C LEU A 783 0.08 -6.89 -21.26
N ILE A 784 0.97 -7.30 -20.34
CA ILE A 784 1.88 -8.44 -20.47
C ILE A 784 1.93 -9.19 -19.13
N GLU A 785 2.03 -10.51 -19.17
CA GLU A 785 2.06 -11.42 -18.03
C GLU A 785 3.07 -12.54 -18.30
N CYS A 786 3.84 -12.95 -17.29
CA CYS A 786 4.91 -13.96 -17.44
C CYS A 786 5.07 -14.85 -16.21
N ASN A 787 5.58 -16.08 -16.39
CA ASN A 787 5.92 -16.98 -15.29
C ASN A 787 7.42 -17.34 -15.23
N ASN A 788 7.83 -18.03 -14.16
CA ASN A 788 9.19 -18.50 -13.91
C ASN A 788 9.71 -19.58 -14.88
N ARG A 789 8.88 -20.08 -15.81
CA ARG A 789 9.31 -20.97 -16.91
C ARG A 789 9.56 -20.19 -18.22
N GLY A 790 9.44 -18.85 -18.20
CA GLY A 790 9.57 -18.01 -19.40
C GLY A 790 8.40 -18.12 -20.38
N ILE A 791 7.24 -18.60 -19.94
CA ILE A 791 5.99 -18.50 -20.70
C ILE A 791 5.48 -17.07 -20.53
N VAL A 792 5.25 -16.35 -21.63
CA VAL A 792 4.86 -14.93 -21.63
C VAL A 792 3.69 -14.73 -22.59
N TRP A 793 2.63 -14.09 -22.09
CA TRP A 793 1.45 -13.70 -22.86
C TRP A 793 1.20 -12.20 -22.74
N GLY A 794 0.42 -11.65 -23.66
CA GLY A 794 -0.03 -10.27 -23.60
C GLY A 794 -1.35 -10.04 -24.32
N ILE A 795 -1.92 -8.85 -24.12
CA ILE A 795 -3.17 -8.42 -24.76
C ILE A 795 -2.95 -7.07 -25.46
N GLY A 796 -3.47 -6.92 -26.67
CA GLY A 796 -3.54 -5.63 -27.37
C GLY A 796 -4.50 -4.62 -26.73
N TYR A 797 -4.58 -3.42 -27.32
CA TYR A 797 -5.67 -2.48 -27.07
C TYR A 797 -6.99 -2.89 -27.73
N ASP A 798 -6.94 -3.74 -28.76
CA ASP A 798 -8.12 -4.33 -29.41
C ASP A 798 -8.61 -5.64 -28.79
N HIS A 799 -8.05 -6.05 -27.64
CA HIS A 799 -8.34 -7.28 -26.92
C HIS A 799 -7.85 -8.58 -27.58
N THR A 800 -7.07 -8.50 -28.66
CA THR A 800 -6.39 -9.67 -29.24
C THR A 800 -5.33 -10.22 -28.29
N ALA A 801 -5.34 -11.53 -28.07
CA ALA A 801 -4.34 -12.25 -27.27
C ALA A 801 -3.09 -12.58 -28.11
N TRP A 802 -1.92 -12.40 -27.50
CA TRP A 802 -0.62 -12.64 -28.12
C TRP A 802 0.27 -13.47 -27.20
N VAL A 803 1.05 -14.39 -27.77
CA VAL A 803 2.00 -15.24 -27.05
C VAL A 803 3.43 -15.01 -27.53
N TYR A 804 4.38 -15.03 -26.60
CA TYR A 804 5.81 -14.88 -26.90
C TYR A 804 6.39 -16.13 -27.58
N THR A 805 7.22 -15.93 -28.60
CA THR A 805 7.69 -16.99 -29.51
C THR A 805 9.16 -17.36 -29.37
N GLY A 806 9.88 -16.84 -28.37
CA GLY A 806 11.33 -17.04 -28.25
C GLY A 806 12.18 -16.25 -29.25
N GLY A 807 11.58 -15.34 -30.03
CA GLY A 807 12.31 -14.41 -30.92
C GLY A 807 12.80 -13.15 -30.19
N TYR A 808 13.59 -12.31 -30.86
CA TYR A 808 14.05 -11.01 -30.34
C TYR A 808 14.21 -9.96 -31.45
N GLY A 809 14.17 -8.68 -31.09
CA GLY A 809 14.12 -7.56 -32.05
C GLY A 809 12.69 -7.26 -32.51
N GLY A 810 12.54 -6.77 -33.74
CA GLY A 810 11.27 -6.35 -34.33
C GLY A 810 11.03 -4.82 -34.26
N GLY A 811 9.97 -4.36 -34.94
CA GLY A 811 9.66 -2.94 -35.07
C GLY A 811 10.76 -2.21 -35.84
N PHE A 812 11.40 -1.23 -35.19
CA PHE A 812 12.57 -0.53 -35.75
C PHE A 812 13.90 -1.26 -35.50
N ILE A 813 13.92 -2.31 -34.68
CA ILE A 813 15.10 -3.12 -34.39
C ILE A 813 15.19 -4.23 -35.44
N GLN A 814 16.04 -4.03 -36.45
CA GLN A 814 16.11 -4.86 -37.67
C GLN A 814 17.57 -5.24 -38.01
N GLY A 815 17.75 -6.19 -38.92
CA GLY A 815 19.08 -6.71 -39.29
C GLY A 815 19.68 -7.58 -38.20
N LEU A 816 21.00 -7.49 -37.95
CA LEU A 816 21.70 -8.32 -36.96
C LEU A 816 21.21 -8.10 -35.50
N ALA A 817 20.43 -7.05 -35.25
CA ALA A 817 19.79 -6.77 -33.98
C ALA A 817 18.51 -7.59 -33.72
N SER A 818 18.02 -8.31 -34.75
CA SER A 818 16.78 -9.10 -34.73
C SER A 818 17.08 -10.57 -35.00
N SER A 819 16.23 -11.44 -34.44
CA SER A 819 16.11 -12.81 -34.92
C SER A 819 15.62 -12.83 -36.36
N ALA A 820 16.06 -13.83 -37.14
CA ALA A 820 15.54 -14.11 -38.48
C ALA A 820 14.25 -14.96 -38.41
N ASP A 821 14.20 -15.88 -37.44
CA ASP A 821 13.04 -16.73 -37.16
C ASP A 821 12.22 -16.17 -35.98
N ASN A 822 10.99 -16.66 -35.83
CA ASN A 822 10.08 -16.32 -34.73
C ASN A 822 9.73 -14.81 -34.59
N ILE A 823 9.86 -14.02 -35.66
CA ILE A 823 9.37 -12.63 -35.75
C ILE A 823 8.18 -12.57 -36.70
N TYR A 824 7.06 -12.02 -36.22
CA TYR A 824 5.78 -11.97 -36.91
C TYR A 824 5.28 -10.53 -37.06
N THR A 825 4.36 -10.31 -37.98
CA THR A 825 3.65 -9.02 -38.11
C THR A 825 2.57 -8.96 -37.04
N GLN A 826 2.71 -8.03 -36.09
CA GLN A 826 1.70 -7.74 -35.08
C GLN A 826 0.89 -6.51 -35.51
N SER A 827 -0.39 -6.47 -35.17
CA SER A 827 -1.20 -5.27 -35.41
C SER A 827 -2.27 -5.11 -34.34
N ASP A 828 -2.51 -3.86 -33.93
CA ASP A 828 -3.38 -3.52 -32.80
C ASP A 828 -4.25 -2.31 -33.15
N VAL A 829 -5.48 -2.25 -32.62
CA VAL A 829 -6.50 -1.24 -32.96
C VAL A 829 -7.00 -0.51 -31.71
N LYS A 830 -6.73 0.79 -31.63
CA LYS A 830 -7.05 1.65 -30.50
C LYS A 830 -8.17 2.63 -30.85
N CYS A 831 -9.11 2.83 -29.94
CA CYS A 831 -10.11 3.90 -30.06
C CYS A 831 -9.55 5.21 -29.49
N VAL A 832 -9.55 6.27 -30.30
CA VAL A 832 -9.33 7.65 -29.85
C VAL A 832 -10.69 8.30 -29.60
N TYR A 833 -10.82 8.99 -28.47
CA TYR A 833 -12.08 9.59 -28.01
C TYR A 833 -11.98 11.12 -27.94
N ILE A 834 -13.01 11.80 -28.43
CA ILE A 834 -13.24 13.23 -28.22
C ILE A 834 -14.67 13.46 -27.74
N TYR A 835 -14.93 14.60 -27.10
CA TYR A 835 -16.21 14.92 -26.47
C TYR A 835 -16.82 16.16 -27.10
N GLU A 836 -18.04 16.02 -27.64
CA GLU A 836 -18.87 17.14 -28.08
C GLU A 836 -19.66 17.65 -26.87
N ASN A 837 -19.40 18.89 -26.47
CA ASN A 837 -19.96 19.51 -25.26
C ASN A 837 -20.99 20.59 -25.63
N GLN A 838 -22.11 20.65 -24.92
CA GLN A 838 -23.18 21.64 -25.15
C GLN A 838 -23.78 22.14 -23.83
N ARG A 839 -24.06 23.46 -23.77
CA ARG A 839 -24.70 24.11 -22.61
C ARG A 839 -26.16 24.47 -22.87
N TRP A 840 -27.01 24.20 -21.90
CA TRP A 840 -28.42 24.57 -21.93
C TRP A 840 -28.62 26.07 -21.77
N ASN A 841 -29.45 26.64 -22.65
CA ASN A 841 -29.87 28.03 -22.64
C ASN A 841 -31.41 28.10 -22.67
N PRO A 842 -32.07 28.97 -21.88
CA PRO A 842 -33.54 29.02 -21.79
C PRO A 842 -34.28 29.24 -23.12
N VAL A 843 -33.63 29.91 -24.10
CA VAL A 843 -34.24 30.28 -25.38
C VAL A 843 -34.01 29.25 -26.49
N THR A 844 -32.86 28.54 -26.46
CA THR A 844 -32.41 27.67 -27.56
C THR A 844 -32.18 26.21 -27.16
N GLY A 845 -32.37 25.85 -25.90
CA GLY A 845 -32.00 24.53 -25.38
C GLY A 845 -30.48 24.34 -25.32
N TYR A 846 -30.02 23.08 -25.42
CA TYR A 846 -28.58 22.79 -25.49
C TYR A 846 -27.98 23.32 -26.79
N SER A 847 -26.87 24.04 -26.69
CA SER A 847 -26.16 24.59 -27.84
C SER A 847 -24.65 24.62 -27.64
N SER A 848 -23.90 24.77 -28.73
CA SER A 848 -22.45 24.98 -28.76
C SER A 848 -22.02 26.42 -28.41
N ARG A 849 -22.83 27.15 -27.63
CA ARG A 849 -22.52 28.48 -27.10
C ARG A 849 -22.43 28.41 -25.57
N GLY A 850 -21.21 28.23 -25.07
CA GLY A 850 -20.88 28.32 -23.64
C GLY A 850 -20.58 29.75 -23.19
N LEU A 851 -20.34 29.90 -21.89
CA LEU A 851 -19.76 31.09 -21.27
C LEU A 851 -18.21 31.07 -21.41
N PRO A 852 -17.50 32.20 -21.22
CA PRO A 852 -16.04 32.26 -21.29
C PRO A 852 -15.28 31.38 -20.26
N THR A 853 -15.99 30.83 -19.28
CA THR A 853 -15.47 29.95 -18.22
C THR A 853 -15.67 28.46 -18.51
N ASP A 854 -16.33 28.12 -19.62
CA ASP A 854 -16.79 26.75 -19.89
C ASP A 854 -15.70 25.89 -20.55
N ARG A 855 -15.84 24.57 -20.45
CA ARG A 855 -15.00 23.61 -21.17
C ARG A 855 -15.18 23.79 -22.68
N TYR A 856 -14.15 23.44 -23.46
CA TYR A 856 -14.21 23.53 -24.92
C TYR A 856 -15.40 22.75 -25.48
N MET A 857 -16.13 23.35 -26.45
CA MET A 857 -17.32 22.73 -27.07
C MET A 857 -17.00 21.45 -27.86
N TRP A 858 -15.72 21.25 -28.18
CA TRP A 858 -15.13 20.01 -28.68
C TRP A 858 -13.83 19.78 -27.91
N SER A 859 -13.74 18.70 -27.13
CA SER A 859 -12.65 18.55 -26.16
C SER A 859 -12.05 17.14 -26.07
N ASP A 860 -10.92 17.08 -25.38
CA ASP A 860 -10.40 15.87 -24.76
C ASP A 860 -11.33 15.37 -23.61
N ALA A 861 -10.94 14.28 -22.94
CA ALA A 861 -11.70 13.70 -21.83
C ALA A 861 -11.78 14.59 -20.57
N SER A 862 -10.80 15.47 -20.34
CA SER A 862 -10.82 16.43 -19.22
C SER A 862 -11.62 17.70 -19.52
N GLY A 863 -11.88 18.02 -20.79
CA GLY A 863 -12.51 19.27 -21.20
C GLY A 863 -11.58 20.49 -21.22
N LEU A 864 -10.29 20.31 -20.93
CA LEU A 864 -9.30 21.38 -20.81
C LEU A 864 -8.55 21.67 -22.12
N GLN A 865 -8.59 20.77 -23.10
CA GLN A 865 -7.95 20.94 -24.41
C GLN A 865 -8.98 20.83 -25.54
N GLU A 866 -8.83 21.67 -26.58
CA GLU A 866 -9.73 21.68 -27.74
C GLU A 866 -9.43 20.54 -28.73
N CYS A 867 -10.30 19.53 -28.80
CA CYS A 867 -10.16 18.38 -29.68
C CYS A 867 -11.39 18.23 -30.59
N THR A 868 -11.30 18.81 -31.78
CA THR A 868 -12.29 18.69 -32.86
C THR A 868 -12.00 17.48 -33.74
N LYS A 869 -13.00 17.02 -34.48
CA LYS A 869 -12.86 15.94 -35.48
C LYS A 869 -11.80 16.19 -36.57
N ILE A 870 -11.37 17.45 -36.75
CA ILE A 870 -10.45 17.91 -37.79
C ILE A 870 -9.03 18.13 -37.23
N ASN A 871 -8.89 18.69 -36.02
CA ASN A 871 -7.56 18.91 -35.43
C ASN A 871 -6.96 17.64 -34.77
N THR A 872 -7.80 16.65 -34.43
CA THR A 872 -7.38 15.42 -33.74
C THR A 872 -6.60 14.49 -34.70
N LYS A 873 -5.31 14.33 -34.43
CA LYS A 873 -4.38 13.43 -35.14
C LYS A 873 -4.34 12.03 -34.50
N PRO A 874 -3.79 11.01 -35.18
CA PRO A 874 -3.46 9.73 -34.54
C PRO A 874 -2.40 9.91 -33.43
N PRO A 875 -2.27 8.96 -32.47
CA PRO A 875 -1.35 9.09 -31.33
C PRO A 875 0.16 9.21 -31.68
N SER A 876 0.59 8.62 -32.81
CA SER A 876 1.93 8.80 -33.40
C SER A 876 1.84 8.57 -34.92
N PRO A 877 2.88 8.87 -35.72
CA PRO A 877 2.89 8.64 -37.17
C PRO A 877 2.64 7.18 -37.58
N GLN A 878 2.96 6.23 -36.69
CA GLN A 878 2.77 4.79 -36.90
C GLN A 878 1.28 4.36 -36.83
N TRP A 879 0.41 5.22 -36.30
CA TRP A 879 -1.03 4.97 -36.22
C TRP A 879 -1.79 5.52 -37.44
N SER A 880 -2.44 4.62 -38.18
CA SER A 880 -3.32 4.96 -39.31
C SER A 880 -4.78 5.02 -38.88
N TRP A 881 -5.59 5.96 -39.39
CA TRP A 881 -7.04 5.95 -39.15
C TRP A 881 -7.71 4.83 -39.97
N VAL A 882 -8.49 3.96 -39.32
CA VAL A 882 -9.18 2.82 -39.96
C VAL A 882 -10.71 2.84 -39.83
N SER A 883 -11.27 3.84 -39.14
CA SER A 883 -12.70 4.16 -39.19
C SER A 883 -12.92 5.65 -39.38
N ASP A 884 -14.15 6.06 -39.66
CA ASP A 884 -14.61 7.43 -39.41
C ASP A 884 -15.04 7.64 -37.95
N TRP A 885 -15.36 8.89 -37.60
CA TRP A 885 -15.87 9.27 -36.29
C TRP A 885 -17.31 8.79 -36.08
N TYR A 886 -17.50 7.80 -35.20
CA TYR A 886 -18.82 7.30 -34.78
C TYR A 886 -19.19 7.77 -33.36
N ILE A 887 -20.48 7.72 -33.04
CA ILE A 887 -20.99 7.98 -31.68
C ILE A 887 -20.80 6.73 -30.85
N ASP A 888 -20.27 6.88 -29.64
CA ASP A 888 -20.02 5.77 -28.74
C ASP A 888 -21.01 5.74 -27.58
N PHE A 889 -21.81 4.67 -27.55
CA PHE A 889 -22.88 4.44 -26.58
C PHE A 889 -22.40 3.61 -25.37
N ASN A 890 -21.23 2.96 -25.46
CA ASN A 890 -20.72 2.02 -24.44
C ASN A 890 -19.92 2.77 -23.37
N ILE A 891 -20.60 3.68 -22.65
CA ILE A 891 -20.00 4.58 -21.67
C ILE A 891 -20.57 4.34 -20.27
N SER A 892 -19.71 4.42 -19.25
CA SER A 892 -20.12 4.34 -17.85
C SER A 892 -21.12 5.46 -17.52
N GLY A 893 -22.20 5.12 -16.81
CA GLY A 893 -23.36 6.00 -16.59
C GLY A 893 -24.38 6.03 -17.75
N GLY A 894 -24.08 5.37 -18.88
CA GLY A 894 -24.95 5.26 -20.06
C GLY A 894 -25.07 6.53 -20.89
N THR A 895 -25.77 6.43 -22.03
CA THR A 895 -26.20 7.55 -22.88
C THR A 895 -27.72 7.51 -23.14
N ASP A 896 -28.27 8.60 -23.66
CA ASP A 896 -29.55 8.57 -24.37
C ASP A 896 -29.41 7.96 -25.78
N ARG A 897 -30.52 7.95 -26.53
CA ARG A 897 -30.61 7.39 -27.90
C ARG A 897 -29.82 8.18 -28.96
N GLU A 898 -29.34 9.38 -28.65
CA GLU A 898 -28.50 10.22 -29.52
C GLU A 898 -27.01 10.21 -29.10
N GLY A 899 -26.67 9.46 -28.04
CA GLY A 899 -25.32 9.38 -27.48
C GLY A 899 -24.97 10.47 -26.46
N TRP A 900 -25.96 11.21 -25.93
CA TRP A 900 -25.70 12.22 -24.91
C TRP A 900 -25.67 11.63 -23.50
N GLN A 901 -24.74 12.13 -22.68
CA GLN A 901 -24.84 12.11 -21.23
C GLN A 901 -25.16 13.52 -20.73
N TYR A 902 -25.93 13.61 -19.66
CA TYR A 902 -26.40 14.85 -19.02
C TYR A 902 -25.73 15.02 -17.65
N ALA A 903 -25.51 16.26 -17.24
CA ALA A 903 -25.03 16.61 -15.90
C ALA A 903 -25.45 18.03 -15.50
N ALA A 904 -25.41 18.32 -14.19
CA ALA A 904 -25.72 19.63 -13.64
C ALA A 904 -24.74 20.74 -14.11
N ASP A 905 -23.44 20.44 -14.17
CA ASP A 905 -22.39 21.32 -14.70
C ASP A 905 -21.21 20.47 -15.21
N PHE A 906 -20.28 21.06 -15.98
CA PHE A 906 -19.14 20.35 -16.59
C PHE A 906 -18.25 19.54 -15.63
N PRO A 907 -18.02 19.95 -14.36
CA PRO A 907 -17.25 19.14 -13.40
C PRO A 907 -18.05 18.01 -12.74
N ALA A 908 -19.36 17.91 -12.95
CA ALA A 908 -20.23 16.95 -12.26
C ALA A 908 -20.27 15.58 -12.95
N SER A 909 -20.71 14.56 -12.21
CA SER A 909 -20.95 13.22 -12.74
C SER A 909 -22.03 13.20 -13.82
N TYR A 910 -21.79 12.45 -14.89
CA TYR A 910 -22.64 12.38 -16.07
C TYR A 910 -23.50 11.10 -16.12
N HIS A 911 -24.75 11.21 -16.56
CA HIS A 911 -25.70 10.10 -16.68
C HIS A 911 -26.51 10.11 -17.98
N GLY A 912 -26.90 8.94 -18.48
CA GLY A 912 -27.58 8.76 -19.77
C GLY A 912 -29.05 9.19 -19.85
N HIS A 913 -29.62 9.77 -18.79
CA HIS A 913 -30.99 10.30 -18.78
C HIS A 913 -30.98 11.79 -18.43
N LYS A 914 -31.94 12.54 -18.97
CA LYS A 914 -32.08 13.98 -18.76
C LYS A 914 -33.06 14.31 -17.63
N THR A 915 -32.65 15.18 -16.72
CA THR A 915 -33.44 15.74 -15.63
C THR A 915 -33.68 17.25 -15.81
N MET A 916 -34.40 17.86 -14.86
CA MET A 916 -34.62 19.31 -14.79
C MET A 916 -33.43 20.08 -14.19
N LYS A 917 -32.38 19.39 -13.72
CA LYS A 917 -31.17 20.01 -13.14
C LYS A 917 -29.98 20.08 -14.10
N ASP A 918 -30.08 19.48 -15.29
CA ASP A 918 -28.94 19.27 -16.18
C ASP A 918 -28.69 20.43 -17.13
N PHE A 919 -27.83 21.37 -16.72
CA PHE A 919 -27.48 22.53 -17.52
C PHE A 919 -26.39 22.26 -18.56
N VAL A 920 -25.75 21.09 -18.55
CA VAL A 920 -24.81 20.66 -19.60
C VAL A 920 -25.13 19.26 -20.13
N ARG A 921 -24.65 18.97 -21.34
CA ARG A 921 -24.55 17.61 -21.87
C ARG A 921 -23.27 17.41 -22.67
N ARG A 922 -22.78 16.18 -22.72
CA ARG A 922 -21.63 15.75 -23.53
C ARG A 922 -21.95 14.51 -24.35
N ARG A 923 -21.28 14.32 -25.48
CA ARG A 923 -21.38 13.10 -26.31
C ARG A 923 -19.98 12.61 -26.69
N ARG A 924 -19.69 11.34 -26.39
CA ARG A 924 -18.41 10.70 -26.77
C ARG A 924 -18.45 10.32 -28.24
N TRP A 925 -17.49 10.83 -29.00
CA TRP A 925 -17.19 10.40 -30.36
C TRP A 925 -15.92 9.56 -30.33
N ALA A 926 -15.97 8.40 -30.97
CA ALA A 926 -14.85 7.48 -31.09
C ALA A 926 -14.38 7.36 -32.55
N ARG A 927 -13.09 7.11 -32.75
CA ARG A 927 -12.50 6.76 -34.04
C ARG A 927 -11.40 5.72 -33.83
N LYS A 928 -11.41 4.65 -34.63
CA LYS A 928 -10.39 3.60 -34.55
C LYS A 928 -9.16 3.99 -35.37
N CYS A 929 -8.00 3.91 -34.74
CA CYS A 929 -6.70 3.90 -35.42
C CYS A 929 -6.04 2.52 -35.27
N LYS A 930 -5.28 2.09 -36.27
CA LYS A 930 -4.53 0.84 -36.31
C LYS A 930 -3.03 1.11 -36.42
N ILE A 931 -2.25 0.45 -35.58
CA ILE A 931 -0.80 0.32 -35.72
C ILE A 931 -0.47 -1.04 -36.36
N VAL A 932 0.59 -1.09 -37.14
CA VAL A 932 1.19 -2.33 -37.66
C VAL A 932 2.67 -2.28 -37.34
N THR A 933 3.17 -3.34 -36.72
CA THR A 933 4.54 -3.47 -36.24
C THR A 933 5.02 -4.91 -36.43
N SER A 934 6.23 -5.24 -35.98
CA SER A 934 6.72 -6.61 -35.93
C SER A 934 7.36 -6.93 -34.60
N GLY A 935 7.33 -8.20 -34.20
CA GLY A 935 7.89 -8.64 -32.93
C GLY A 935 7.75 -10.15 -32.74
N PRO A 936 8.29 -10.68 -31.63
CA PRO A 936 8.23 -12.10 -31.29
C PRO A 936 6.89 -12.49 -30.67
N TRP A 937 5.80 -12.15 -31.35
CA TRP A 937 4.42 -12.30 -30.86
C TRP A 937 3.58 -13.05 -31.90
N LEU A 938 3.07 -14.22 -31.53
CA LEU A 938 2.10 -14.96 -32.32
C LEU A 938 0.69 -14.64 -31.83
N GLU A 939 -0.24 -14.42 -32.75
CA GLU A 939 -1.66 -14.22 -32.45
C GLU A 939 -2.27 -15.52 -31.91
N VAL A 940 -3.10 -15.45 -30.86
CA VAL A 940 -3.83 -16.60 -30.31
C VAL A 940 -5.32 -16.48 -30.65
N PRO A 941 -5.83 -17.17 -31.70
CA PRO A 941 -7.22 -17.03 -32.12
C PRO A 941 -8.19 -17.85 -31.26
N PRO A 942 -9.50 -17.53 -31.25
CA PRO A 942 -10.15 -16.31 -31.74
C PRO A 942 -10.84 -15.54 -30.60
N VAL A 943 -10.27 -15.58 -29.38
CA VAL A 943 -10.92 -15.07 -28.16
C VAL A 943 -10.40 -13.68 -27.81
N THR A 944 -11.31 -12.71 -27.72
CA THR A 944 -11.03 -11.36 -27.22
C THR A 944 -10.96 -11.36 -25.69
N LEU A 945 -9.81 -10.99 -25.14
CA LEU A 945 -9.53 -11.03 -23.70
C LEU A 945 -9.47 -9.63 -23.08
N TRP A 946 -10.13 -9.46 -21.94
CA TRP A 946 -10.01 -8.28 -21.10
C TRP A 946 -8.79 -8.36 -20.17
N ASP A 947 -8.51 -9.54 -19.63
CA ASP A 947 -7.42 -9.77 -18.67
C ASP A 947 -6.87 -11.20 -18.76
N ILE A 948 -5.64 -11.42 -18.29
CA ILE A 948 -4.96 -12.72 -18.21
C ILE A 948 -4.14 -12.83 -16.93
N SER A 949 -3.98 -14.05 -16.40
CA SER A 949 -2.94 -14.37 -15.43
C SER A 949 -2.40 -15.79 -15.60
N ILE A 950 -1.11 -15.99 -15.35
CA ILE A 950 -0.40 -17.27 -15.49
C ILE A 950 0.05 -17.73 -14.10
N ILE A 951 -0.28 -18.96 -13.69
CA ILE A 951 0.15 -19.47 -12.39
C ILE A 951 1.69 -19.68 -12.37
N PRO A 952 2.40 -19.27 -11.30
CA PRO A 952 3.79 -19.66 -11.09
C PRO A 952 3.93 -21.18 -10.92
N SER A 953 4.98 -21.76 -11.49
CA SER A 953 5.35 -23.16 -11.21
C SER A 953 5.99 -23.26 -9.82
N SER A 954 5.68 -24.32 -9.07
CA SER A 954 6.59 -24.79 -8.03
C SER A 954 7.75 -25.58 -8.66
N ASP A 955 8.86 -25.74 -7.95
CA ASP A 955 9.95 -26.64 -8.35
C ASP A 955 9.70 -28.10 -7.94
N ALA A 956 8.53 -28.40 -7.34
CA ALA A 956 8.13 -29.73 -6.87
C ALA A 956 7.13 -30.43 -7.82
N ASP A 957 6.60 -29.73 -8.83
CA ASP A 957 5.64 -30.26 -9.79
C ASP A 957 6.33 -30.74 -11.08
N ASP A 958 6.40 -32.07 -11.26
CA ASP A 958 6.84 -32.76 -12.49
C ASP A 958 5.94 -32.46 -13.73
N GLU A 959 4.84 -31.73 -13.57
CA GLU A 959 3.97 -31.35 -14.69
C GLU A 959 4.62 -30.24 -15.53
N GLU A 960 4.96 -30.51 -16.79
CA GLU A 960 5.45 -29.49 -17.76
C GLU A 960 4.41 -28.40 -18.08
N ALA A 961 3.13 -28.68 -17.81
CA ALA A 961 2.00 -27.82 -18.12
C ALA A 961 1.70 -26.79 -17.02
N VAL A 962 1.30 -25.61 -17.45
CA VAL A 962 0.89 -24.49 -16.59
C VAL A 962 -0.55 -24.11 -16.92
N ALA A 963 -1.33 -23.73 -15.91
CA ALA A 963 -2.68 -23.20 -16.10
C ALA A 963 -2.64 -21.69 -16.36
N LEU A 964 -3.26 -21.27 -17.48
CA LEU A 964 -3.51 -19.86 -17.78
C LEU A 964 -4.99 -19.56 -17.53
N TRP A 965 -5.26 -18.48 -16.82
CA TRP A 965 -6.59 -17.96 -16.56
C TRP A 965 -6.80 -16.66 -17.32
N ALA A 966 -8.03 -16.41 -17.79
CA ALA A 966 -8.36 -15.22 -18.55
C ALA A 966 -9.80 -14.77 -18.32
N ILE A 967 -10.08 -13.51 -18.61
CA ILE A 967 -11.43 -12.93 -18.61
C ILE A 967 -11.76 -12.48 -20.02
N SER A 968 -12.91 -12.91 -20.57
CA SER A 968 -13.36 -12.50 -21.91
C SER A 968 -13.85 -11.04 -21.95
N ASP A 969 -14.01 -10.48 -23.15
CA ASP A 969 -14.65 -9.17 -23.35
C ASP A 969 -16.12 -9.08 -22.87
N LYS A 970 -16.76 -10.21 -22.53
CA LYS A 970 -18.11 -10.28 -21.92
C LYS A 970 -18.09 -10.54 -20.41
N GLY A 971 -16.91 -10.79 -19.82
CA GLY A 971 -16.76 -11.20 -18.43
C GLY A 971 -16.86 -12.71 -18.17
N ASP A 972 -16.80 -13.55 -19.21
CA ASP A 972 -16.69 -15.00 -19.03
C ASP A 972 -15.29 -15.33 -18.46
N VAL A 973 -15.23 -16.15 -17.41
CA VAL A 973 -13.95 -16.66 -16.87
C VAL A 973 -13.54 -17.90 -17.65
N LEU A 974 -12.33 -17.85 -18.21
CA LEU A 974 -11.76 -18.88 -19.07
C LEU A 974 -10.51 -19.47 -18.42
N CYS A 975 -10.31 -20.77 -18.60
CA CYS A 975 -9.07 -21.46 -18.25
C CYS A 975 -8.51 -22.18 -19.47
N ARG A 976 -7.19 -22.15 -19.63
CA ARG A 976 -6.44 -22.95 -20.60
C ARG A 976 -5.45 -23.84 -19.88
N LEU A 977 -5.55 -25.13 -20.17
CA LEU A 977 -4.69 -26.18 -19.65
C LEU A 977 -3.70 -26.62 -20.73
N GLY A 978 -2.57 -27.21 -20.34
CA GLY A 978 -1.56 -27.69 -21.30
C GLY A 978 -0.71 -26.60 -21.94
N VAL A 979 -0.58 -25.43 -21.29
CA VAL A 979 0.34 -24.37 -21.72
C VAL A 979 1.75 -24.74 -21.26
N THR A 980 2.66 -24.99 -22.20
CA THR A 980 4.07 -25.35 -21.92
C THR A 980 5.02 -24.39 -22.64
N GLN A 981 6.34 -24.52 -22.43
CA GLN A 981 7.32 -23.76 -23.22
C GLN A 981 7.29 -24.12 -24.72
N GLN A 982 7.00 -25.39 -25.04
CA GLN A 982 6.97 -25.93 -26.40
C GLN A 982 5.61 -25.73 -27.09
N ASN A 983 4.53 -25.65 -26.29
CA ASN A 983 3.19 -25.26 -26.72
C ASN A 983 2.66 -24.12 -25.82
N PRO A 984 3.14 -22.88 -26.00
CA PRO A 984 2.74 -21.76 -25.16
C PRO A 984 1.41 -21.13 -25.63
N ALA A 985 0.94 -21.46 -26.83
CA ALA A 985 -0.16 -20.81 -27.54
C ALA A 985 -1.55 -21.39 -27.25
#